data_AF-A0A9D5CCE4-F1
#
_entry.id   AF-A0A9D5CCE4-F1
#
_cell.length_a   1.000
_cell.length_b   1.000
_cell.length_c   1.000
_cell.angle_alpha   90.00
_cell.angle_beta   90.00
_cell.angle_gamma   90.00
#
_symmetry.space_group_name_H-M   'P 1'
#
loop_
_entity.id
_entity.type
_entity.pdbx_description
1 polymer ?
#
loop_
_entity_poly.entity_id
_entity_poly.type
_entity_poly.pdbx_seq_one_letter_code
_entity_poly.pdbx_strand_id
1 'polypeptide(L)'
;MLSAARRLSRHRFSELHPRRLTSASTRGGAFDHILQFLPPSPLPSRTLPLSLRRALLLSLARALKSDPISHPSLASLSFSSALLLSSSSQLLAQHLLSSLLLLHSPSSSLPEELLQWARRESHYNALHLTLRAFLGASMPSAALSVLHLIRLSNKTPPLSALSILLRLLFKNGEAFDAWNVFREMIARGPRPSVRTFNIMILGSCWRGSVRVGMALLEVMRKFSCEPDPCSYNILMKAQCLFGGSRNALEVFEKMSEWGCKRSIVTYNILIDSLCKEGRMEDARRVFNEMEEVGVESNTVTYNVLISGYAKAGQIEMVNAVYEEMRKKGLAPDCYTLNILLAGHCKFQRDVDYDRLLNDVLKLELFTDSTMLEILISRFCWDSRLDEARDLLMRLIDEGVVVSVAAFNSVITGYCKEGLDEDAFVLYQAMVDAGVSPSATTCNSLLMGLCKKGRLCNASKLLDKMVKNRGCRNISAFTIFMDACFRLGDIDGAKKCWNDMKMQGIHPDVIAFSAYVNGLCRANYIEEAHEAFLEMSGRGLVPNNFTYNSLISGFCRVGNVDEALELEREMRQNGLVPDIFTTNILINGYCKQGSLKQANNMLMQVYNHGLTPDVVTYNTLIAAYCKAFDMTNAESVVSKMLSEGVEPDIFTYNILIHGLCSNYMMNKAVEMVDGLLSMGFAPNTVTYNTMMNATCTDVLNRAMILTGKLLKMIFLTNVVTVNLLLSHFCKQRMCKKALIWGEKLSQVPFNFDDATRNILERAYHNPQEDAGSSLTEPGRSLFLEFLMHNTYEYLLRNKPSEHKQLMIPDIIDNGISFEFKMMDVR
;
A
#
# COMPACT_ATOMS: atom_id res chain seq x y z
N MET A 1 17.84 -43.59 35.56
CA MET A 1 16.56 -43.36 34.85
C MET A 1 15.58 -42.46 35.62
N LEU A 2 15.17 -42.81 36.86
CA LEU A 2 14.35 -41.95 37.72
C LEU A 2 15.02 -40.60 38.09
N SER A 3 16.34 -40.54 38.14
CA SER A 3 17.10 -39.29 38.38
C SER A 3 17.06 -38.30 37.21
N ALA A 4 16.97 -38.78 35.96
CA ALA A 4 16.83 -37.93 34.78
C ALA A 4 15.41 -37.36 34.66
N ALA A 5 14.39 -38.17 34.98
CA ALA A 5 13.01 -37.73 35.11
C ALA A 5 12.81 -36.71 36.26
N ARG A 6 13.52 -36.88 37.39
CA ARG A 6 13.57 -35.91 38.50
C ARG A 6 14.32 -34.60 38.17
N ARG A 7 15.28 -34.61 37.23
CA ARG A 7 15.92 -33.36 36.74
C ARG A 7 14.98 -32.57 35.84
N LEU A 8 14.22 -33.24 34.97
CA LEU A 8 13.16 -32.61 34.16
C LEU A 8 12.01 -32.04 35.03
N SER A 9 11.76 -32.58 36.23
CA SER A 9 10.74 -32.05 37.16
C SER A 9 11.21 -30.88 38.03
N ARG A 10 12.53 -30.64 38.13
CA ARG A 10 13.11 -29.57 38.98
C ARG A 10 13.31 -28.25 38.24
N HIS A 11 13.34 -28.24 36.91
CA HIS A 11 13.16 -26.99 36.16
C HIS A 11 11.70 -26.55 36.35
N ARG A 12 11.51 -25.49 37.14
CA ARG A 12 10.21 -24.95 37.55
C ARG A 12 9.27 -24.77 36.35
N PHE A 13 8.25 -25.63 36.28
CA PHE A 13 7.08 -25.45 35.40
C PHE A 13 6.13 -24.34 35.88
N SER A 14 6.47 -23.62 36.97
CA SER A 14 5.66 -22.55 37.55
C SER A 14 5.83 -21.18 36.88
N GLU A 15 6.74 -21.04 35.89
CA GLU A 15 6.89 -19.81 35.10
C GLU A 15 6.12 -19.83 33.77
N LEU A 16 5.14 -20.73 33.64
CA LEU A 16 4.12 -20.69 32.58
C LEU A 16 3.07 -19.59 32.87
N HIS A 17 3.50 -18.36 33.10
CA HIS A 17 2.60 -17.21 32.95
C HIS A 17 2.57 -16.82 31.47
N PRO A 18 1.38 -16.73 30.84
CA PRO A 18 1.27 -16.18 29.51
C PRO A 18 1.57 -14.68 29.61
N ARG A 19 2.79 -14.26 29.26
CA ARG A 19 2.96 -12.86 28.83
C ARG A 19 2.02 -12.67 27.65
N ARG A 20 0.99 -11.83 27.83
CA ARG A 20 0.12 -11.33 26.77
C ARG A 20 1.00 -10.75 25.67
N LEU A 21 1.30 -11.55 24.66
CA LEU A 21 1.70 -11.04 23.35
C LEU A 21 0.40 -10.77 22.60
N THR A 22 0.27 -9.50 22.24
CA THR A 22 -0.85 -8.88 21.57
C THR A 22 -1.19 -9.60 20.27
N SER A 23 -2.49 -9.54 19.94
CA SER A 23 -3.14 -9.95 18.70
C SER A 23 -2.25 -10.01 17.46
N ALA A 24 -1.99 -11.22 16.97
CA ALA A 24 -1.72 -11.46 15.56
C ALA A 24 -2.22 -12.87 15.17
N SER A 25 -3.01 -12.90 14.10
CA SER A 25 -3.75 -14.02 13.55
C SER A 25 -2.84 -15.03 12.83
N THR A 26 -2.15 -15.94 13.53
CA THR A 26 -1.40 -17.04 12.89
C THR A 26 -1.27 -18.29 13.79
N ARG A 27 -2.36 -18.76 14.42
CA ARG A 27 -2.29 -19.94 15.32
C ARG A 27 -2.09 -21.30 14.62
N GLY A 28 -2.25 -21.39 13.29
CA GLY A 28 -2.05 -22.64 12.53
C GLY A 28 -0.70 -22.77 11.81
N GLY A 29 -0.29 -21.72 11.09
CA GLY A 29 0.82 -21.84 10.10
C GLY A 29 2.19 -22.19 10.67
N ALA A 30 2.53 -21.72 11.88
CA ALA A 30 3.87 -21.95 12.44
C ALA A 30 4.10 -23.40 12.92
N PHE A 31 3.06 -24.10 13.38
CA PHE A 31 3.16 -25.53 13.72
C PHE A 31 3.35 -26.36 12.45
N ASP A 32 2.62 -26.00 11.38
CA ASP A 32 2.68 -26.66 10.07
C ASP A 32 4.05 -26.50 9.38
N HIS A 33 4.71 -25.35 9.53
CA HIS A 33 6.06 -25.12 8.98
C HIS A 33 7.17 -25.97 9.62
N ILE A 34 7.05 -26.36 10.90
CA ILE A 34 8.05 -27.20 11.58
C ILE A 34 7.63 -28.68 11.51
N LEU A 35 6.34 -28.97 11.33
CA LEU A 35 5.80 -30.32 11.11
C LEU A 35 6.36 -31.02 9.86
N GLN A 36 6.79 -30.26 8.85
CA GLN A 36 7.34 -30.78 7.59
C GLN A 36 8.59 -31.67 7.78
N PHE A 37 9.30 -31.51 8.89
CA PHE A 37 10.52 -32.29 9.19
C PHE A 37 10.22 -33.67 9.80
N LEU A 38 8.98 -33.95 10.18
CA LEU A 38 8.59 -35.29 10.66
C LEU A 38 8.15 -36.15 9.47
N PRO A 39 8.60 -37.42 9.38
CA PRO A 39 8.13 -38.31 8.33
C PRO A 39 6.60 -38.44 8.38
N PRO A 40 5.91 -38.49 7.22
CA PRO A 40 4.46 -38.67 7.17
C PRO A 40 4.07 -39.91 7.98
N SER A 41 2.98 -39.81 8.76
CA SER A 41 2.50 -40.94 9.54
C SER A 41 2.11 -42.09 8.61
N PRO A 42 2.37 -43.36 8.97
CA PRO A 42 2.05 -44.53 8.14
C PRO A 42 0.54 -44.83 8.02
N LEU A 43 -0.35 -43.93 8.46
CA LEU A 43 -1.74 -43.99 8.03
C LEU A 43 -1.78 -43.43 6.61
N PRO A 44 -1.99 -44.25 5.57
CA PRO A 44 -2.05 -43.74 4.24
C PRO A 44 -3.25 -42.80 4.16
N SER A 45 -3.01 -41.58 3.73
CA SER A 45 -3.98 -40.73 3.03
C SER A 45 -4.38 -41.34 1.67
N ARG A 46 -4.42 -42.67 1.55
CA ARG A 46 -5.17 -43.33 0.49
C ARG A 46 -6.61 -43.33 0.96
N THR A 47 -7.29 -42.23 0.65
CA THR A 47 -8.72 -42.25 0.46
C THR A 47 -9.05 -43.51 -0.35
N LEU A 48 -9.89 -44.39 0.21
CA LEU A 48 -10.48 -45.48 -0.56
C LEU A 48 -11.03 -44.88 -1.87
N PRO A 49 -10.80 -45.53 -3.04
CA PRO A 49 -11.36 -45.07 -4.30
C PRO A 49 -12.85 -44.75 -4.12
N LEU A 50 -13.32 -43.64 -4.72
CA LEU A 50 -14.69 -43.16 -4.60
C LEU A 50 -15.74 -44.26 -4.84
N SER A 51 -15.42 -45.22 -5.72
CA SER A 51 -16.22 -46.43 -6.00
C SER A 51 -16.39 -47.35 -4.78
N LEU A 52 -15.31 -47.60 -4.05
CA LEU A 52 -15.31 -48.43 -2.83
C LEU A 52 -15.99 -47.73 -1.66
N ARG A 53 -15.80 -46.41 -1.53
CA ARG A 53 -16.50 -45.59 -0.52
C ARG A 53 -18.01 -45.55 -0.78
N ARG A 54 -18.42 -45.48 -2.04
CA ARG A 54 -19.83 -45.51 -2.47
C ARG A 54 -20.45 -46.90 -2.31
N ALA A 55 -19.71 -47.97 -2.63
CA ALA A 55 -20.15 -49.34 -2.40
C ALA A 55 -20.36 -49.66 -0.91
N LEU A 56 -19.47 -49.14 -0.04
CA LEU A 56 -19.58 -49.27 1.41
C LEU A 56 -20.73 -48.45 1.99
N LEU A 57 -20.96 -47.22 1.52
CA LEU A 57 -22.15 -46.44 1.92
C LEU A 57 -23.45 -47.09 1.46
N LEU A 58 -23.46 -47.74 0.28
CA LEU A 58 -24.61 -48.48 -0.23
C LEU A 58 -24.87 -49.79 0.51
N SER A 59 -23.84 -50.50 0.97
CA SER A 59 -24.02 -51.69 1.82
C SER A 59 -24.49 -51.31 3.23
N LEU A 60 -23.96 -50.21 3.80
CA LEU A 60 -24.46 -49.60 5.05
C LEU A 60 -25.91 -49.16 4.94
N ALA A 61 -26.28 -48.50 3.85
CA ALA A 61 -27.66 -48.07 3.59
C ALA A 61 -28.62 -49.25 3.36
N ARG A 62 -28.15 -50.38 2.81
CA ARG A 62 -28.94 -51.62 2.68
C ARG A 62 -29.12 -52.34 4.01
N ALA A 63 -28.08 -52.41 4.83
CA ALA A 63 -28.15 -53.01 6.18
C ALA A 63 -29.04 -52.18 7.14
N LEU A 64 -29.06 -50.85 6.99
CA LEU A 64 -29.96 -49.97 7.75
C LEU A 64 -31.42 -50.01 7.24
N LYS A 65 -31.67 -50.53 6.04
CA LYS A 65 -33.01 -50.63 5.44
C LYS A 65 -33.76 -51.90 5.80
N SER A 66 -33.10 -52.91 6.37
CA SER A 66 -33.70 -54.23 6.54
C SER A 66 -34.53 -54.43 7.81
N ASP A 67 -34.57 -53.50 8.77
CA ASP A 67 -35.53 -53.56 9.88
C ASP A 67 -35.79 -52.16 10.49
N PRO A 68 -36.91 -51.51 10.19
CA PRO A 68 -37.40 -50.38 10.96
C PRO A 68 -38.35 -50.94 12.02
N ILE A 69 -38.01 -50.82 13.32
CA ILE A 69 -38.91 -50.54 14.46
C ILE A 69 -38.24 -51.00 15.77
N SER A 70 -38.17 -50.05 16.71
CA SER A 70 -37.89 -50.14 18.16
C SER A 70 -36.43 -50.04 18.65
N HIS A 71 -36.16 -48.88 19.28
CA HIS A 71 -35.04 -48.48 20.14
C HIS A 71 -33.63 -48.29 19.51
N PRO A 72 -32.98 -47.10 19.67
CA PRO A 72 -31.68 -46.80 19.06
C PRO A 72 -30.49 -47.54 19.71
N SER A 73 -30.68 -48.26 20.80
CA SER A 73 -29.62 -48.80 21.65
C SER A 73 -29.15 -50.22 21.30
N LEU A 74 -29.84 -50.93 20.40
CA LEU A 74 -29.47 -52.31 19.99
C LEU A 74 -28.83 -52.40 18.59
N ALA A 75 -29.01 -51.38 17.73
CA ALA A 75 -28.30 -51.30 16.45
C ALA A 75 -26.78 -51.22 16.64
N SER A 76 -26.31 -50.57 17.72
CA SER A 76 -24.89 -50.45 18.07
C SER A 76 -24.25 -51.77 18.55
N LEU A 77 -25.03 -52.68 19.14
CA LEU A 77 -24.58 -54.00 19.62
C LEU A 77 -24.45 -55.03 18.47
N SER A 78 -25.30 -54.94 17.44
CA SER A 78 -25.13 -55.73 16.20
C SER A 78 -23.99 -55.21 15.33
N PHE A 79 -23.80 -53.89 15.31
CA PHE A 79 -22.72 -53.22 14.57
C PHE A 79 -21.34 -53.50 15.17
N SER A 80 -21.23 -53.60 16.50
CA SER A 80 -19.99 -53.92 17.21
C SER A 80 -19.64 -55.41 17.18
N SER A 81 -20.63 -56.30 17.24
CA SER A 81 -20.43 -57.75 17.12
C SER A 81 -20.02 -58.18 15.70
N ALA A 82 -20.56 -57.54 14.65
CA ALA A 82 -20.14 -57.77 13.26
C ALA A 82 -18.68 -57.33 12.97
N LEU A 83 -18.19 -56.32 13.70
CA LEU A 83 -16.82 -55.80 13.60
C LEU A 83 -15.77 -56.73 14.26
N LEU A 84 -16.18 -57.50 15.27
CA LEU A 84 -15.35 -58.53 15.91
C LEU A 84 -15.37 -59.88 15.18
N LEU A 85 -16.44 -60.18 14.43
CA LEU A 85 -16.59 -61.44 13.68
C LEU A 85 -15.91 -61.43 12.30
N SER A 86 -15.55 -60.27 11.73
CA SER A 86 -14.79 -60.18 10.47
C SER A 86 -13.28 -60.10 10.71
N SER A 87 -12.72 -61.23 11.13
CA SER A 87 -11.29 -61.46 11.39
C SER A 87 -10.36 -61.36 10.17
N SER A 88 -10.80 -60.79 9.04
CA SER A 88 -9.99 -60.72 7.81
C SER A 88 -9.43 -59.33 7.46
N SER A 89 -9.86 -58.21 8.08
CA SER A 89 -9.17 -56.92 7.87
C SER A 89 -9.38 -55.86 8.97
N GLN A 90 -8.50 -55.87 9.98
CA GLN A 90 -8.44 -54.82 11.02
C GLN A 90 -8.30 -53.38 10.48
N LEU A 91 -7.76 -53.19 9.28
CA LEU A 91 -7.63 -51.88 8.62
C LEU A 91 -8.96 -51.33 8.11
N LEU A 92 -9.83 -52.19 7.56
CA LEU A 92 -11.13 -51.79 7.02
C LEU A 92 -12.06 -51.28 8.13
N ALA A 93 -12.04 -52.01 9.26
CA ALA A 93 -12.69 -51.64 10.51
C ALA A 93 -12.27 -50.24 11.01
N GLN A 94 -10.98 -49.92 10.98
CA GLN A 94 -10.43 -48.62 11.42
C GLN A 94 -10.88 -47.45 10.54
N HIS A 95 -10.91 -47.64 9.21
CA HIS A 95 -11.32 -46.60 8.27
C HIS A 95 -12.83 -46.34 8.33
N LEU A 96 -13.65 -47.38 8.51
CA LEU A 96 -15.10 -47.23 8.66
C LEU A 96 -15.46 -46.46 9.93
N LEU A 97 -14.91 -46.85 11.08
CA LEU A 97 -15.14 -46.16 12.36
C LEU A 97 -14.66 -44.70 12.35
N SER A 98 -13.48 -44.41 11.78
CA SER A 98 -12.98 -43.03 11.69
C SER A 98 -13.81 -42.17 10.72
N SER A 99 -14.28 -42.73 9.61
CA SER A 99 -15.16 -42.03 8.67
C SER A 99 -16.56 -41.74 9.23
N LEU A 100 -17.11 -42.64 10.05
CA LEU A 100 -18.40 -42.45 10.73
C LEU A 100 -18.32 -41.35 11.79
N LEU A 101 -17.21 -41.29 12.54
CA LEU A 101 -16.93 -40.23 13.51
C LEU A 101 -16.73 -38.86 12.84
N LEU A 102 -16.16 -38.80 11.63
CA LEU A 102 -16.00 -37.56 10.86
C LEU A 102 -17.31 -37.05 10.24
N LEU A 103 -18.29 -37.94 10.00
CA LEU A 103 -19.59 -37.60 9.41
C LEU A 103 -20.61 -37.06 10.43
N HIS A 104 -20.40 -37.32 11.73
CA HIS A 104 -21.28 -36.85 12.80
C HIS A 104 -20.71 -35.60 13.49
N SER A 105 -21.57 -34.62 13.79
CA SER A 105 -21.17 -33.42 14.52
C SER A 105 -20.68 -33.76 15.95
N PRO A 106 -19.78 -32.95 16.55
CA PRO A 106 -19.24 -33.17 17.91
C PRO A 106 -20.29 -33.13 19.04
N SER A 107 -21.56 -32.92 18.72
CA SER A 107 -22.73 -32.93 19.61
C SER A 107 -23.48 -34.28 19.66
N SER A 108 -22.97 -35.32 18.99
CA SER A 108 -23.61 -36.65 18.93
C SER A 108 -23.24 -37.56 20.11
N SER A 109 -24.13 -38.49 20.51
CA SER A 109 -23.90 -39.49 21.57
C SER A 109 -22.91 -40.61 21.19
N LEU A 110 -22.53 -40.67 19.91
CA LEU A 110 -21.71 -41.73 19.32
C LEU A 110 -20.31 -41.90 19.97
N PRO A 111 -19.55 -40.83 20.29
CA PRO A 111 -18.26 -40.96 20.97
C PRO A 111 -18.42 -41.50 22.40
N GLU A 112 -19.51 -41.16 23.08
CA GLU A 112 -19.80 -41.60 24.44
C GLU A 112 -20.28 -43.05 24.48
N GLU A 113 -21.08 -43.47 23.51
CA GLU A 113 -21.49 -44.86 23.30
C GLU A 113 -20.31 -45.77 22.94
N LEU A 114 -19.41 -45.33 22.05
CA LEU A 114 -18.18 -46.05 21.74
C LEU A 114 -17.24 -46.16 22.94
N LEU A 115 -17.20 -45.14 23.79
CA LEU A 115 -16.46 -45.18 25.06
C LEU A 115 -17.08 -46.18 26.04
N GLN A 116 -18.41 -46.22 26.14
CA GLN A 116 -19.12 -47.19 26.98
C GLN A 116 -18.94 -48.62 26.49
N TRP A 117 -18.96 -48.84 25.17
CA TRP A 117 -18.66 -50.14 24.57
C TRP A 117 -17.21 -50.57 24.85
N ALA A 118 -16.25 -49.67 24.68
CA ALA A 118 -14.84 -49.91 25.03
C ALA A 118 -14.66 -50.27 26.51
N ARG A 119 -15.45 -49.68 27.42
CA ARG A 119 -15.48 -50.04 28.85
C ARG A 119 -16.05 -51.43 29.11
N ARG A 120 -17.06 -51.87 28.33
CA ARG A 120 -17.74 -53.17 28.52
C ARG A 120 -16.93 -54.35 27.98
N GLU A 121 -16.25 -54.18 26.86
CA GLU A 121 -15.67 -55.33 26.13
C GLU A 121 -14.31 -55.79 26.64
N SER A 122 -13.51 -54.94 27.31
CA SER A 122 -12.20 -55.28 27.95
C SER A 122 -11.12 -55.98 27.07
N HIS A 123 -11.45 -56.36 25.83
CA HIS A 123 -10.55 -56.97 24.87
C HIS A 123 -9.57 -55.93 24.31
N TYR A 124 -8.29 -56.29 24.29
CA TYR A 124 -7.22 -55.36 23.87
C TYR A 124 -7.42 -54.88 22.43
N ASN A 125 -7.90 -55.74 21.54
CA ASN A 125 -8.15 -55.42 20.14
C ASN A 125 -9.27 -54.40 19.97
N ALA A 126 -10.33 -54.48 20.78
CA ALA A 126 -11.43 -53.51 20.79
C ALA A 126 -10.95 -52.14 21.27
N LEU A 127 -10.18 -52.09 22.36
CA LEU A 127 -9.60 -50.86 22.89
C LEU A 127 -8.56 -50.22 21.93
N HIS A 128 -7.78 -51.05 21.26
CA HIS A 128 -6.80 -50.61 20.26
C HIS A 128 -7.46 -50.04 19.00
N LEU A 129 -8.55 -50.67 18.55
CA LEU A 129 -9.34 -50.25 17.39
C LEU A 129 -10.03 -48.90 17.66
N THR A 130 -10.65 -48.73 18.83
CA THR A 130 -11.32 -47.48 19.23
C THR A 130 -10.33 -46.35 19.43
N LEU A 131 -9.17 -46.61 20.04
CA LEU A 131 -8.10 -45.62 20.17
C LEU A 131 -7.66 -45.11 18.78
N ARG A 132 -7.45 -45.99 17.80
CA ARG A 132 -7.07 -45.57 16.43
C ARG A 132 -8.18 -44.85 15.68
N ALA A 133 -9.44 -45.23 15.91
CA ALA A 133 -10.58 -44.54 15.31
C ALA A 133 -10.70 -43.08 15.81
N PHE A 134 -10.58 -42.84 17.12
CA PHE A 134 -10.60 -41.49 17.69
C PHE A 134 -9.41 -40.64 17.24
N LEU A 135 -8.22 -41.24 17.10
CA LEU A 135 -7.05 -40.57 16.54
C LEU A 135 -7.24 -40.21 15.07
N GLY A 136 -7.88 -41.07 14.27
CA GLY A 136 -8.22 -40.78 12.86
C GLY A 136 -9.27 -39.67 12.71
N ALA A 137 -10.18 -39.54 13.67
CA ALA A 137 -11.20 -38.48 13.73
C ALA A 137 -10.73 -37.19 14.42
N SER A 138 -9.45 -37.06 14.80
CA SER A 138 -8.88 -35.90 15.48
C SER A 138 -9.53 -35.54 16.84
N MET A 139 -9.95 -36.55 17.62
CA MET A 139 -10.59 -36.37 18.93
C MET A 139 -9.64 -36.76 20.10
N PRO A 140 -8.83 -35.84 20.66
CA PRO A 140 -7.81 -36.18 21.66
C PRO A 140 -8.37 -36.56 23.04
N SER A 141 -9.46 -35.94 23.50
CA SER A 141 -10.06 -36.19 24.82
C SER A 141 -10.66 -37.61 24.93
N ALA A 142 -11.37 -38.04 23.89
CA ALA A 142 -11.88 -39.41 23.76
C ALA A 142 -10.72 -40.42 23.63
N ALA A 143 -9.65 -40.08 22.91
CA ALA A 143 -8.47 -40.93 22.82
C ALA A 143 -7.72 -41.07 24.17
N LEU A 144 -7.62 -40.00 24.96
CA LEU A 144 -7.02 -40.02 26.31
C LEU A 144 -7.81 -40.90 27.29
N SER A 145 -9.14 -40.88 27.22
CA SER A 145 -9.99 -41.71 28.07
C SER A 145 -9.92 -43.20 27.71
N VAL A 146 -9.86 -43.55 26.42
CA VAL A 146 -9.58 -44.94 25.99
C VAL A 146 -8.17 -45.38 26.39
N LEU A 147 -7.18 -44.49 26.31
CA LEU A 147 -5.82 -44.78 26.78
C LEU A 147 -5.79 -45.10 28.28
N HIS A 148 -6.55 -44.36 29.09
CA HIS A 148 -6.69 -44.64 30.52
C HIS A 148 -7.28 -46.04 30.77
N LEU A 149 -8.29 -46.46 29.99
CA LEU A 149 -8.90 -47.79 30.10
C LEU A 149 -7.92 -48.91 29.72
N ILE A 150 -7.13 -48.73 28.64
CA ILE A 150 -6.07 -49.68 28.26
C ILE A 150 -5.08 -49.87 29.42
N ARG A 151 -4.70 -48.76 30.06
CA ARG A 151 -3.73 -48.78 31.16
C ARG A 151 -4.29 -49.37 32.45
N LEU A 152 -5.58 -49.19 32.76
CA LEU A 152 -6.28 -49.87 33.87
C LEU A 152 -6.32 -51.39 33.68
N SER A 153 -6.32 -51.85 32.42
CA SER A 153 -6.27 -53.28 32.09
C SER A 153 -4.85 -53.90 32.15
N ASN A 154 -3.84 -53.17 32.67
CA ASN A 154 -2.42 -53.57 32.70
C ASN A 154 -1.79 -53.91 31.34
N LYS A 155 -2.37 -53.41 30.23
CA LYS A 155 -1.86 -53.65 28.87
C LYS A 155 -1.08 -52.44 28.35
N THR A 156 -0.06 -52.68 27.56
CA THR A 156 0.75 -51.62 26.96
C THR A 156 0.10 -51.10 25.67
N PRO A 157 -0.12 -49.78 25.53
CA PRO A 157 -0.65 -49.21 24.30
C PRO A 157 0.41 -49.26 23.18
N PRO A 158 0.00 -49.36 21.90
CA PRO A 158 0.93 -49.41 20.79
C PRO A 158 1.69 -48.09 20.62
N LEU A 159 2.99 -48.19 20.37
CA LEU A 159 3.90 -47.03 20.21
C LEU A 159 3.42 -46.07 19.10
N SER A 160 2.87 -46.60 18.00
CA SER A 160 2.34 -45.80 16.89
C SER A 160 1.11 -44.98 17.28
N ALA A 161 0.17 -45.52 18.06
CA ALA A 161 -1.01 -44.76 18.51
C ALA A 161 -0.60 -43.66 19.51
N LEU A 162 0.35 -43.95 20.40
CA LEU A 162 0.93 -42.92 21.28
C LEU A 162 1.62 -41.80 20.50
N SER A 163 2.38 -42.14 19.45
CA SER A 163 3.03 -41.12 18.61
C SER A 163 2.02 -40.20 17.90
N ILE A 164 0.90 -40.76 17.43
CA ILE A 164 -0.17 -39.99 16.78
C ILE A 164 -0.91 -39.13 17.81
N LEU A 165 -1.22 -39.69 18.99
CA LEU A 165 -1.86 -38.97 20.09
C LEU A 165 -1.01 -37.77 20.54
N LEU A 166 0.28 -37.97 20.77
CA LEU A 166 1.20 -36.87 21.13
C LEU A 166 1.21 -35.76 20.07
N ARG A 167 1.21 -36.12 18.78
CA ARG A 167 1.15 -35.15 17.68
C ARG A 167 -0.17 -34.35 17.69
N LEU A 168 -1.30 -35.01 17.90
CA LEU A 168 -2.62 -34.37 17.95
C LEU A 168 -2.77 -33.46 19.19
N LEU A 169 -2.29 -33.89 20.36
CA LEU A 169 -2.30 -33.09 21.58
C LEU A 169 -1.50 -31.79 21.40
N PHE A 170 -0.30 -31.87 20.81
CA PHE A 170 0.47 -30.67 20.49
C PHE A 170 -0.21 -29.78 19.44
N LYS A 171 -0.84 -30.36 18.40
CA LYS A 171 -1.59 -29.61 17.37
C LYS A 171 -2.78 -28.85 17.97
N ASN A 172 -3.48 -29.44 18.94
CA ASN A 172 -4.64 -28.83 19.59
C ASN A 172 -4.25 -27.90 20.76
N GLY A 173 -2.96 -27.77 21.09
CA GLY A 173 -2.48 -26.92 22.17
C GLY A 173 -2.59 -27.54 23.58
N GLU A 174 -2.74 -28.85 23.70
CA GLU A 174 -2.82 -29.59 24.98
C GLU A 174 -1.43 -30.12 25.40
N ALA A 175 -0.45 -29.22 25.58
CA ALA A 175 0.94 -29.62 25.84
C ALA A 175 1.13 -30.32 27.21
N PHE A 176 0.33 -29.97 28.21
CA PHE A 176 0.42 -30.57 29.55
C PHE A 176 0.05 -32.06 29.50
N ASP A 177 -1.05 -32.39 28.82
CA ASP A 177 -1.51 -33.76 28.65
C ASP A 177 -0.55 -34.58 27.78
N ALA A 178 0.05 -33.97 26.75
CA ALA A 178 1.11 -34.61 25.98
C ALA A 178 2.33 -35.01 26.84
N TRP A 179 2.77 -34.12 27.74
CA TRP A 179 3.86 -34.42 28.68
C TRP A 179 3.49 -35.51 29.69
N ASN A 180 2.25 -35.54 30.18
CA ASN A 180 1.76 -36.60 31.06
C ASN A 180 1.75 -37.95 30.35
N VAL A 181 1.25 -38.00 29.11
CA VAL A 181 1.27 -39.22 28.28
C VAL A 181 2.70 -39.71 28.05
N PHE A 182 3.65 -38.80 27.78
CA PHE A 182 5.07 -39.12 27.58
C PHE A 182 5.75 -39.62 28.87
N ARG A 183 5.50 -38.97 30.02
CA ARG A 183 6.00 -39.42 31.32
C ARG A 183 5.48 -40.81 31.68
N GLU A 184 4.20 -41.04 31.46
CA GLU A 184 3.58 -42.32 31.74
C GLU A 184 4.07 -43.42 30.77
N MET A 185 4.33 -43.07 29.51
CA MET A 185 4.98 -43.97 28.55
C MET A 185 6.40 -44.37 29.00
N ILE A 186 7.18 -43.46 29.59
CA ILE A 186 8.50 -43.79 30.16
C ILE A 186 8.36 -44.70 31.40
N ALA A 187 7.33 -44.50 32.22
CA ALA A 187 7.12 -45.23 33.47
C ALA A 187 6.54 -46.64 33.26
N ARG A 188 5.61 -46.81 32.32
CA ARG A 188 4.81 -48.04 32.11
C ARG A 188 5.05 -48.69 30.74
N GLY A 189 5.92 -48.11 29.90
CA GLY A 189 6.19 -48.53 28.52
C GLY A 189 5.16 -47.98 27.51
N PRO A 190 5.35 -48.20 26.19
CA PRO A 190 6.53 -48.73 25.48
C PRO A 190 7.74 -47.77 25.46
N ARG A 191 8.95 -48.29 25.17
CA ARG A 191 10.16 -47.45 25.08
C ARG A 191 9.98 -46.36 24.01
N PRO A 192 10.33 -45.08 24.30
CA PRO A 192 10.26 -44.03 23.30
C PRO A 192 11.18 -44.33 22.10
N SER A 193 10.73 -44.02 20.90
CA SER A 193 11.54 -44.07 19.68
C SER A 193 12.10 -42.68 19.32
N VAL A 194 13.02 -42.64 18.36
CA VAL A 194 13.50 -41.39 17.71
C VAL A 194 12.33 -40.51 17.28
N ARG A 195 11.31 -41.09 16.63
CA ARG A 195 10.08 -40.38 16.23
C ARG A 195 9.33 -39.78 17.41
N THR A 196 9.24 -40.52 18.52
CA THR A 196 8.54 -40.04 19.73
C THR A 196 9.28 -38.87 20.36
N PHE A 197 10.61 -38.91 20.42
CA PHE A 197 11.44 -37.79 20.85
C PHE A 197 11.33 -36.59 19.90
N ASN A 198 11.36 -36.79 18.58
CA ASN A 198 11.20 -35.70 17.60
C ASN A 198 9.84 -35.00 17.73
N ILE A 199 8.76 -35.73 18.01
CA ILE A 199 7.43 -35.14 18.28
C ILE A 199 7.43 -34.32 19.58
N MET A 200 8.08 -34.81 20.64
CA MET A 200 8.21 -34.08 21.91
C MET A 200 9.08 -32.82 21.76
N ILE A 201 10.18 -32.90 21.02
CA ILE A 201 11.06 -31.78 20.71
C ILE A 201 10.28 -30.73 19.91
N LEU A 202 9.58 -31.14 18.85
CA LEU A 202 8.71 -30.27 18.04
C LEU A 202 7.66 -29.55 18.88
N GLY A 203 6.90 -30.30 19.68
CA GLY A 203 5.83 -29.75 20.52
C GLY A 203 6.32 -28.80 21.61
N SER A 204 7.50 -29.06 22.17
CA SER A 204 8.13 -28.19 23.19
C SER A 204 8.69 -26.91 22.57
N CYS A 205 9.28 -27.03 21.37
CA CYS A 205 9.82 -25.91 20.60
C CYS A 205 8.73 -24.97 20.09
N TRP A 206 7.53 -25.47 19.77
CA TRP A 206 6.42 -24.64 19.29
C TRP A 206 5.98 -23.54 20.29
N ARG A 207 6.17 -23.76 21.60
CA ARG A 207 5.85 -22.77 22.64
C ARG A 207 7.05 -21.90 23.04
N GLY A 208 8.11 -21.84 22.23
CA GLY A 208 9.33 -21.10 22.53
C GLY A 208 10.21 -21.71 23.62
N SER A 209 9.88 -22.91 24.12
CA SER A 209 10.65 -23.60 25.18
C SER A 209 11.80 -24.42 24.60
N VAL A 210 12.66 -23.77 23.81
CA VAL A 210 13.80 -24.40 23.11
C VAL A 210 14.76 -25.10 24.07
N ARG A 211 14.96 -24.57 25.29
CA ARG A 211 15.80 -25.17 26.34
C ARG A 211 15.35 -26.59 26.70
N VAL A 212 14.05 -26.84 26.71
CA VAL A 212 13.48 -28.17 26.98
C VAL A 212 13.73 -29.11 25.81
N GLY A 213 13.66 -28.61 24.57
CA GLY A 213 14.04 -29.36 23.37
C GLY A 213 15.50 -29.82 23.39
N MET A 214 16.43 -28.93 23.78
CA MET A 214 17.85 -29.27 23.94
C MET A 214 18.08 -30.34 25.02
N ALA A 215 17.42 -30.21 26.17
CA ALA A 215 17.49 -31.21 27.23
C ALA A 215 16.90 -32.57 26.79
N LEU A 216 15.84 -32.57 25.97
CA LEU A 216 15.26 -33.79 25.41
C LEU A 216 16.23 -34.51 24.46
N LEU A 217 17.05 -33.77 23.70
CA LEU A 217 18.05 -34.35 22.80
C LEU A 217 19.18 -35.06 23.57
N GLU A 218 19.61 -34.52 24.72
CA GLU A 218 20.56 -35.20 25.61
C GLU A 218 19.94 -36.44 26.29
N VAL A 219 18.66 -36.35 26.66
CA VAL A 219 17.93 -37.47 27.28
C VAL A 219 17.73 -38.60 26.27
N MET A 220 17.50 -38.30 25.00
CA MET A 220 17.32 -39.26 23.92
C MET A 220 18.48 -40.29 23.86
N ARG A 221 19.72 -39.84 24.03
CA ARG A 221 20.92 -40.71 24.09
C ARG A 221 20.94 -41.64 25.31
N LYS A 222 20.45 -41.18 26.46
CA LYS A 222 20.34 -42.01 27.67
C LYS A 222 19.33 -43.16 27.51
N PHE A 223 18.45 -43.07 26.52
CA PHE A 223 17.53 -44.13 26.10
C PHE A 223 18.04 -44.93 24.89
N SER A 224 19.33 -44.82 24.54
CA SER A 224 19.95 -45.46 23.37
C SER A 224 19.26 -45.11 22.04
N CYS A 225 18.65 -43.93 21.95
CA CYS A 225 18.13 -43.38 20.72
C CYS A 225 19.14 -42.32 20.23
N GLU A 226 19.73 -42.51 19.05
CA GLU A 226 20.63 -41.54 18.46
C GLU A 226 19.83 -40.44 17.74
N PRO A 227 20.08 -39.15 18.03
CA PRO A 227 19.44 -38.05 17.33
C PRO A 227 19.70 -38.13 15.82
N ASP A 228 18.64 -38.00 15.03
CA ASP A 228 18.74 -37.98 13.56
C ASP A 228 18.86 -36.53 13.05
N PRO A 229 19.20 -36.29 11.77
CA PRO A 229 19.22 -34.94 11.22
C PRO A 229 17.89 -34.19 11.41
N CYS A 230 16.76 -34.90 11.49
CA CYS A 230 15.46 -34.30 11.78
C CYS A 230 15.37 -33.74 13.21
N SER A 231 15.92 -34.43 14.22
CA SER A 231 16.00 -33.95 15.61
C SER A 231 16.70 -32.58 15.69
N TYR A 232 17.83 -32.43 15.00
CA TYR A 232 18.61 -31.19 14.96
C TYR A 232 17.92 -30.11 14.12
N ASN A 233 17.38 -30.45 12.94
CA ASN A 233 16.68 -29.49 12.07
C ASN A 233 15.46 -28.84 12.76
N ILE A 234 14.69 -29.61 13.54
CA ILE A 234 13.56 -29.09 14.33
C ILE A 234 14.05 -28.07 15.38
N LEU A 235 15.14 -28.37 16.08
CA LEU A 235 15.73 -27.49 17.09
C LEU A 235 16.33 -26.23 16.48
N MET A 236 17.09 -26.37 15.39
CA MET A 236 17.68 -25.25 14.66
C MET A 236 16.58 -24.32 14.16
N LYS A 237 15.53 -24.83 13.50
CA LYS A 237 14.42 -23.99 13.02
C LYS A 237 13.70 -23.28 14.16
N ALA A 238 13.50 -23.95 15.29
CA ALA A 238 12.90 -23.34 16.48
C ALA A 238 13.81 -22.25 17.09
N GLN A 239 15.12 -22.46 17.13
CA GLN A 239 16.08 -21.46 17.58
C GLN A 239 16.11 -20.24 16.67
N CYS A 240 16.06 -20.43 15.36
CA CYS A 240 15.93 -19.35 14.39
C CYS A 240 14.66 -18.52 14.60
N LEU A 241 13.56 -19.13 15.06
CA LEU A 241 12.30 -18.42 15.34
C LEU A 241 12.27 -17.69 16.69
N PHE A 242 12.93 -18.21 17.72
CA PHE A 242 12.77 -17.73 19.11
C PHE A 242 14.04 -17.17 19.78
N GLY A 243 15.24 -17.39 19.23
CA GLY A 243 16.50 -17.10 19.93
C GLY A 243 17.67 -16.64 19.04
N GLY A 244 17.43 -16.32 17.77
CA GLY A 244 18.43 -15.83 16.82
C GLY A 244 19.38 -16.90 16.25
N SER A 245 20.07 -16.57 15.16
CA SER A 245 20.96 -17.46 14.38
C SER A 245 22.17 -17.98 15.16
N ARG A 246 22.63 -17.25 16.18
CA ARG A 246 23.80 -17.62 16.99
C ARG A 246 23.60 -18.92 17.78
N ASN A 247 22.40 -19.13 18.30
CA ASN A 247 22.08 -20.37 19.02
C ASN A 247 21.93 -21.55 18.04
N ALA A 248 21.38 -21.29 16.84
CA ALA A 248 21.28 -22.29 15.78
C ALA A 248 22.66 -22.75 15.28
N LEU A 249 23.65 -21.84 15.23
CA LEU A 249 25.05 -22.17 14.94
C LEU A 249 25.66 -23.11 16.01
N GLU A 250 25.37 -22.88 17.29
CA GLU A 250 25.85 -23.77 18.37
C GLU A 250 25.29 -25.20 18.22
N VAL A 251 24.02 -25.33 17.84
CA VAL A 251 23.42 -26.65 17.55
C VAL A 251 24.01 -27.28 16.29
N PHE A 252 24.33 -26.46 15.29
CA PHE A 252 24.96 -26.89 14.03
C PHE A 252 26.39 -27.41 14.20
N GLU A 253 27.16 -26.81 15.11
CA GLU A 253 28.50 -27.28 15.50
C GLU A 253 28.41 -28.59 16.29
N LYS A 254 27.54 -28.64 17.32
CA LYS A 254 27.30 -29.86 18.13
C LYS A 254 26.82 -31.05 17.30
N MET A 255 26.15 -30.83 16.18
CA MET A 255 25.73 -31.89 15.27
C MET A 255 26.95 -32.67 14.72
N SER A 256 28.06 -31.97 14.43
CA SER A 256 29.29 -32.57 13.89
C SER A 256 30.15 -33.20 14.96
N GLU A 257 30.29 -32.55 16.12
CA GLU A 257 30.98 -33.11 17.30
C GLU A 257 30.39 -34.45 17.73
N TRP A 258 29.11 -34.66 17.42
CA TRP A 258 28.37 -35.85 17.77
C TRP A 258 28.15 -36.83 16.62
N GLY A 259 28.89 -36.68 15.51
CA GLY A 259 28.96 -37.68 14.43
C GLY A 259 27.73 -37.73 13.51
N CYS A 260 26.83 -36.74 13.56
CA CYS A 260 25.67 -36.68 12.65
C CYS A 260 26.04 -35.92 11.36
N LYS A 261 25.91 -36.59 10.21
CA LYS A 261 26.17 -35.96 8.91
C LYS A 261 25.15 -34.86 8.62
N ARG A 262 25.66 -33.67 8.28
CA ARG A 262 24.84 -32.51 7.89
C ARG A 262 24.16 -32.78 6.54
N SER A 263 22.91 -32.34 6.41
CA SER A 263 22.12 -32.49 5.18
C SER A 263 21.93 -31.13 4.49
N ILE A 264 21.59 -31.12 3.19
CA ILE A 264 21.23 -29.89 2.45
C ILE A 264 20.15 -29.08 3.21
N VAL A 265 19.18 -29.78 3.80
CA VAL A 265 18.10 -29.16 4.59
C VAL A 265 18.66 -28.43 5.83
N THR A 266 19.68 -29.00 6.48
CA THR A 266 20.33 -28.41 7.66
C THR A 266 21.02 -27.09 7.29
N TYR A 267 21.76 -27.06 6.18
CA TYR A 267 22.39 -25.85 5.66
C TYR A 267 21.36 -24.80 5.22
N ASN A 268 20.32 -25.19 4.47
CA ASN A 268 19.27 -24.27 4.01
C ASN A 268 18.52 -23.58 5.16
N ILE A 269 18.26 -24.28 6.27
CA ILE A 269 17.63 -23.67 7.47
C ILE A 269 18.52 -22.56 8.05
N LEU A 270 19.83 -22.82 8.14
CA LEU A 270 20.79 -21.89 8.70
C LEU A 270 20.99 -20.66 7.81
N ILE A 271 21.15 -20.88 6.50
CA ILE A 271 21.26 -19.81 5.49
C ILE A 271 20.00 -18.94 5.50
N ASP A 272 18.79 -19.52 5.46
CA ASP A 272 17.51 -18.77 5.53
C ASP A 272 17.42 -17.90 6.79
N SER A 273 17.86 -18.43 7.94
CA SER A 273 17.87 -17.68 9.20
C SER A 273 18.86 -16.51 9.18
N LEU A 274 20.07 -16.73 8.70
CA LEU A 274 21.11 -15.69 8.62
C LEU A 274 20.70 -14.58 7.65
N CYS A 275 20.09 -14.95 6.52
CA CYS A 275 19.53 -14.00 5.55
C CYS A 275 18.40 -13.15 6.16
N LYS A 276 17.49 -13.74 6.95
CA LYS A 276 16.41 -13.01 7.63
C LYS A 276 16.90 -12.01 8.68
N GLU A 277 18.05 -12.29 9.29
CA GLU A 277 18.71 -11.39 10.25
C GLU A 277 19.63 -10.37 9.57
N GLY A 278 19.75 -10.38 8.24
CA GLY A 278 20.62 -9.48 7.48
C GLY A 278 22.12 -9.82 7.55
N ARG A 279 22.49 -10.97 8.11
CA ARG A 279 23.89 -11.43 8.24
C ARG A 279 24.35 -12.14 6.97
N MET A 280 24.43 -11.40 5.87
CA MET A 280 24.64 -11.96 4.52
C MET A 280 26.02 -12.62 4.34
N GLU A 281 27.07 -12.06 4.95
CA GLU A 281 28.43 -12.64 4.90
C GLU A 281 28.48 -14.02 5.57
N ASP A 282 27.80 -14.16 6.70
CA ASP A 282 27.75 -15.43 7.44
C ASP A 282 26.96 -16.47 6.66
N ALA A 283 25.87 -16.06 6.01
CA ALA A 283 25.10 -16.92 5.13
C ALA A 283 25.96 -17.44 3.96
N ARG A 284 26.82 -16.59 3.38
CA ARG A 284 27.75 -16.99 2.31
C ARG A 284 28.84 -17.93 2.80
N ARG A 285 29.39 -17.68 3.99
CA ARG A 285 30.39 -18.57 4.60
C ARG A 285 29.83 -19.98 4.81
N VAL A 286 28.62 -20.09 5.36
CA VAL A 286 27.92 -21.37 5.56
C VAL A 286 27.62 -22.08 4.23
N PHE A 287 27.29 -21.32 3.18
CA PHE A 287 27.12 -21.88 1.84
C PHE A 287 28.43 -22.44 1.27
N ASN A 288 29.53 -21.70 1.37
CA ASN A 288 30.83 -22.18 0.90
C ASN A 288 31.29 -23.43 1.68
N GLU A 289 31.10 -23.45 3.01
CA GLU A 289 31.37 -24.63 3.84
C GLU A 289 30.55 -25.86 3.39
N MET A 290 29.31 -25.65 2.95
CA MET A 290 28.48 -26.74 2.41
C MET A 290 29.12 -27.39 1.18
N GLU A 291 29.67 -26.58 0.27
CA GLU A 291 30.30 -27.07 -0.97
C GLU A 291 31.66 -27.71 -0.70
N GLU A 292 32.45 -27.16 0.23
CA GLU A 292 33.74 -27.73 0.66
C GLU A 292 33.57 -29.11 1.33
N VAL A 293 32.50 -29.29 2.11
CA VAL A 293 32.17 -30.58 2.75
C VAL A 293 31.58 -31.59 1.74
N GLY A 294 31.37 -31.18 0.48
CA GLY A 294 30.91 -32.04 -0.61
C GLY A 294 29.40 -32.29 -0.62
N VAL A 295 28.62 -31.38 -0.03
CA VAL A 295 27.15 -31.43 -0.09
C VAL A 295 26.69 -30.60 -1.29
N GLU A 296 26.16 -31.27 -2.33
CA GLU A 296 25.74 -30.60 -3.57
C GLU A 296 24.59 -29.60 -3.34
N SER A 297 24.79 -28.37 -3.78
CA SER A 297 23.77 -27.32 -3.79
C SER A 297 22.71 -27.62 -4.85
N ASN A 298 21.44 -27.35 -4.52
CA ASN A 298 20.31 -27.48 -5.45
C ASN A 298 19.63 -26.12 -5.68
N THR A 299 18.65 -26.09 -6.59
CA THR A 299 17.87 -24.88 -6.90
C THR A 299 17.28 -24.21 -5.64
N VAL A 300 16.83 -25.00 -4.66
CA VAL A 300 16.28 -24.47 -3.40
C VAL A 300 17.33 -23.75 -2.57
N THR A 301 18.56 -24.26 -2.49
CA THR A 301 19.67 -23.59 -1.78
C THR A 301 19.98 -22.23 -2.42
N TYR A 302 20.10 -22.18 -3.75
CA TYR A 302 20.32 -20.93 -4.48
C TYR A 302 19.15 -19.94 -4.30
N ASN A 303 17.90 -20.43 -4.31
CA ASN A 303 16.71 -19.61 -4.05
C ASN A 303 16.71 -18.95 -2.67
N VAL A 304 17.17 -19.67 -1.64
CA VAL A 304 17.28 -19.12 -0.28
C VAL A 304 18.31 -17.97 -0.24
N LEU A 305 19.47 -18.15 -0.87
CA LEU A 305 20.50 -17.10 -0.96
C LEU A 305 20.02 -15.89 -1.76
N ILE A 306 19.46 -16.13 -2.95
CA ILE A 306 18.93 -15.09 -3.85
C ILE A 306 17.84 -14.28 -3.13
N SER A 307 16.93 -14.95 -2.40
CA SER A 307 15.91 -14.27 -1.57
C SER A 307 16.51 -13.44 -0.44
N GLY A 308 17.55 -13.95 0.21
CA GLY A 308 18.27 -13.22 1.24
C GLY A 308 18.91 -11.94 0.71
N TYR A 309 19.70 -12.04 -0.35
CA TYR A 309 20.39 -10.90 -0.96
C TYR A 309 19.41 -9.87 -1.55
N ALA A 310 18.31 -10.34 -2.15
CA ALA A 310 17.24 -9.47 -2.64
C ALA A 310 16.58 -8.70 -1.49
N LYS A 311 16.30 -9.33 -0.34
CA LYS A 311 15.72 -8.64 0.84
C LYS A 311 16.69 -7.64 1.47
N ALA A 312 17.98 -7.96 1.48
CA ALA A 312 19.05 -7.09 1.99
C ALA A 312 19.42 -5.94 1.03
N GLY A 313 18.90 -5.92 -0.19
CA GLY A 313 19.18 -4.89 -1.20
C GLY A 313 20.52 -5.01 -1.91
N GLN A 314 21.21 -6.15 -1.76
CA GLN A 314 22.50 -6.40 -2.41
C GLN A 314 22.29 -7.06 -3.78
N ILE A 315 21.77 -6.30 -4.73
CA ILE A 315 21.36 -6.83 -6.05
C ILE A 315 22.54 -7.35 -6.91
N GLU A 316 23.74 -6.81 -6.71
CA GLU A 316 24.96 -7.31 -7.38
C GLU A 316 25.27 -8.75 -6.99
N MET A 317 25.13 -9.06 -5.71
CA MET A 317 25.31 -10.42 -5.19
C MET A 317 24.19 -11.34 -5.65
N VAL A 318 22.96 -10.83 -5.80
CA VAL A 318 21.84 -11.58 -6.40
C VAL A 318 22.20 -12.07 -7.81
N ASN A 319 22.72 -11.19 -8.67
CA ASN A 319 23.11 -11.54 -10.03
C ASN A 319 24.32 -12.48 -10.07
N ALA A 320 25.32 -12.25 -9.21
CA ALA A 320 26.48 -13.13 -9.11
C ALA A 320 26.09 -14.56 -8.73
N VAL A 321 25.19 -14.72 -7.75
CA VAL A 321 24.67 -16.02 -7.30
C VAL A 321 23.81 -16.69 -8.38
N TYR A 322 23.02 -15.91 -9.12
CA TYR A 322 22.23 -16.44 -10.25
C TYR A 322 23.12 -16.95 -11.39
N GLU A 323 24.16 -16.22 -11.76
CA GLU A 323 25.13 -16.67 -12.77
C GLU A 323 25.92 -17.90 -12.31
N GLU A 324 26.24 -17.99 -11.01
CA GLU A 324 26.85 -19.19 -10.43
C GLU A 324 25.93 -20.42 -10.57
N MET A 325 24.63 -20.25 -10.27
CA MET A 325 23.62 -21.30 -10.45
C MET A 325 23.55 -21.77 -11.91
N ARG A 326 23.57 -20.83 -12.88
CA ARG A 326 23.58 -21.16 -14.32
C ARG A 326 24.84 -21.90 -14.75
N LYS A 327 26.02 -21.48 -14.27
CA LYS A 327 27.30 -22.13 -14.58
C LYS A 327 27.35 -23.58 -14.08
N LYS A 328 26.66 -23.89 -12.98
CA LYS A 328 26.50 -25.26 -12.48
C LYS A 328 25.45 -26.09 -13.23
N GLY A 329 24.78 -25.51 -14.23
CA GLY A 329 23.76 -26.20 -15.03
C GLY A 329 22.43 -26.41 -14.31
N LEU A 330 22.16 -25.68 -13.21
CA LEU A 330 20.89 -25.75 -12.50
C LEU A 330 19.88 -24.83 -13.19
N ALA A 331 18.73 -25.38 -13.58
CA ALA A 331 17.66 -24.59 -14.19
C ALA A 331 16.93 -23.75 -13.12
N PRO A 332 16.72 -22.44 -13.37
CA PRO A 332 15.92 -21.60 -12.48
C PRO A 332 14.45 -22.02 -12.50
N ASP A 333 13.82 -22.02 -11.33
CA ASP A 333 12.38 -22.25 -11.19
C ASP A 333 11.60 -20.92 -11.18
N CYS A 334 10.27 -21.00 -11.24
CA CYS A 334 9.40 -19.82 -11.21
C CYS A 334 9.63 -18.96 -9.95
N TYR A 335 10.04 -19.60 -8.84
CA TYR A 335 10.34 -18.93 -7.59
C TYR A 335 11.67 -18.15 -7.66
N THR A 336 12.72 -18.72 -8.27
CA THR A 336 13.98 -18.03 -8.58
C THR A 336 13.71 -16.76 -9.36
N LEU A 337 12.97 -16.87 -10.47
CA LEU A 337 12.67 -15.76 -11.36
C LEU A 337 11.82 -14.69 -10.68
N ASN A 338 10.83 -15.07 -9.87
CA ASN A 338 10.01 -14.12 -9.12
C ASN A 338 10.85 -13.32 -8.12
N ILE A 339 11.75 -13.97 -7.39
CA ILE A 339 12.64 -13.27 -6.45
C ILE A 339 13.59 -12.32 -7.19
N LEU A 340 14.18 -12.75 -8.30
CA LEU A 340 15.07 -11.91 -9.11
C LEU A 340 14.33 -10.68 -9.62
N LEU A 341 13.13 -10.87 -10.20
CA LEU A 341 12.29 -9.79 -10.67
C LEU A 341 11.92 -8.86 -9.51
N ALA A 342 11.38 -9.37 -8.40
CA ALA A 342 11.00 -8.56 -7.23
C ALA A 342 12.18 -7.80 -6.60
N GLY A 343 13.37 -8.43 -6.54
CA GLY A 343 14.60 -7.80 -6.07
C GLY A 343 15.03 -6.65 -6.96
N HIS A 344 15.07 -6.86 -8.28
CA HIS A 344 15.37 -5.82 -9.25
C HIS A 344 14.32 -4.69 -9.26
N CYS A 345 13.03 -4.98 -8.94
CA CYS A 345 11.98 -3.95 -8.81
C CYS A 345 12.30 -2.95 -7.70
N LYS A 346 12.76 -3.45 -6.55
CA LYS A 346 12.90 -2.65 -5.33
C LYS A 346 14.13 -1.72 -5.37
N PHE A 347 15.14 -2.05 -6.17
CA PHE A 347 16.45 -1.38 -6.14
C PHE A 347 16.90 -0.76 -7.49
N GLN A 348 15.98 -0.62 -8.46
CA GLN A 348 16.10 0.19 -9.70
C GLN A 348 17.47 0.11 -10.42
N ARG A 349 17.78 -1.02 -11.06
CA ARG A 349 18.88 -1.13 -12.03
C ARG A 349 18.37 -1.70 -13.35
N ASP A 350 18.37 -0.89 -14.40
CA ASP A 350 17.72 -1.19 -15.68
C ASP A 350 18.47 -2.21 -16.56
N VAL A 351 19.80 -2.29 -16.45
CA VAL A 351 20.64 -2.98 -17.45
C VAL A 351 20.52 -4.51 -17.43
N ASP A 352 20.39 -5.12 -16.25
CA ASP A 352 20.26 -6.59 -16.12
C ASP A 352 18.80 -7.05 -16.20
N TYR A 353 17.84 -6.12 -16.07
CA TYR A 353 16.41 -6.40 -16.09
C TYR A 353 15.93 -6.81 -17.48
N ASP A 354 16.30 -6.08 -18.53
CA ASP A 354 15.90 -6.43 -19.91
C ASP A 354 16.49 -7.77 -20.35
N ARG A 355 17.66 -8.15 -19.82
CA ARG A 355 18.27 -9.46 -20.07
C ARG A 355 17.50 -10.58 -19.37
N LEU A 356 17.12 -10.39 -18.10
CA LEU A 356 16.29 -11.33 -17.35
C LEU A 356 14.89 -11.46 -17.97
N LEU A 357 14.31 -10.37 -18.45
CA LEU A 357 13.03 -10.35 -19.15
C LEU A 357 13.11 -11.13 -20.47
N ASN A 358 14.17 -10.95 -21.24
CA ASN A 358 14.41 -11.73 -22.45
C ASN A 358 14.65 -13.21 -22.17
N ASP A 359 15.34 -13.54 -21.07
CA ASP A 359 15.53 -14.94 -20.63
C ASP A 359 14.18 -15.56 -20.22
N VAL A 360 13.28 -14.80 -19.55
CA VAL A 360 11.91 -15.22 -19.20
C VAL A 360 11.03 -15.40 -20.46
N LEU A 361 11.13 -14.51 -21.44
CA LEU A 361 10.36 -14.58 -22.69
C LEU A 361 10.85 -15.69 -23.65
N LYS A 362 12.13 -16.07 -23.58
CA LYS A 362 12.72 -17.16 -24.40
C LYS A 362 12.49 -18.55 -23.82
N LEU A 363 12.31 -18.66 -22.52
CA LEU A 363 11.94 -19.90 -21.87
C LEU A 363 10.43 -20.07 -22.01
N GLU A 364 9.96 -20.77 -23.05
CA GLU A 364 8.55 -21.19 -23.26
C GLU A 364 8.02 -22.14 -22.16
N LEU A 365 8.50 -22.01 -20.93
CA LEU A 365 8.05 -22.75 -19.76
C LEU A 365 6.78 -22.07 -19.24
N PHE A 366 5.61 -22.64 -19.59
CA PHE A 366 4.28 -22.38 -19.01
C PHE A 366 4.30 -21.30 -17.91
N THR A 367 4.32 -20.03 -18.32
CA THR A 367 4.41 -18.92 -17.38
C THR A 367 3.07 -18.84 -16.66
N ASP A 368 3.05 -19.17 -15.37
CA ASP A 368 1.88 -18.99 -14.53
C ASP A 368 1.32 -17.58 -14.74
N SER A 369 -0.02 -17.44 -14.84
CA SER A 369 -0.70 -16.16 -15.08
C SER A 369 -0.28 -15.06 -14.09
N THR A 370 0.16 -15.46 -12.90
CA THR A 370 0.69 -14.59 -11.85
C THR A 370 2.02 -13.92 -12.18
N MET A 371 2.91 -14.58 -12.95
CA MET A 371 4.20 -14.01 -13.36
C MET A 371 4.03 -12.92 -14.41
N LEU A 372 3.11 -13.14 -15.35
CA LEU A 372 2.75 -12.16 -16.39
C LEU A 372 2.05 -10.93 -15.80
N GLU A 373 1.19 -11.11 -14.79
CA GLU A 373 0.57 -9.99 -14.04
C GLU A 373 1.60 -9.12 -13.33
N ILE A 374 2.59 -9.73 -12.67
CA ILE A 374 3.68 -9.00 -11.99
C ILE A 374 4.49 -8.17 -13.01
N LEU A 375 4.76 -8.73 -14.19
CA LEU A 375 5.45 -8.02 -15.28
C LEU A 375 4.63 -6.83 -15.80
N ILE A 376 3.32 -7.00 -16.04
CA ILE A 376 2.43 -5.92 -16.48
C ILE A 376 2.36 -4.80 -15.45
N SER A 377 2.11 -5.13 -14.18
CA SER A 377 2.10 -4.13 -13.11
C SER A 377 3.43 -3.39 -13.03
N ARG A 378 4.57 -4.08 -13.24
CA ARG A 378 5.90 -3.47 -13.21
C ARG A 378 6.18 -2.53 -14.38
N PHE A 379 5.86 -2.91 -15.62
CA PHE A 379 5.98 -1.99 -16.75
C PHE A 379 5.20 -0.68 -16.53
N CYS A 380 4.10 -0.75 -15.77
CA CYS A 380 3.33 0.43 -15.37
C CYS A 380 4.00 1.29 -14.29
N TRP A 381 4.84 0.72 -13.43
CA TRP A 381 5.65 1.45 -12.45
C TRP A 381 6.87 2.11 -13.09
N ASP A 382 7.48 1.45 -14.08
CA ASP A 382 8.66 1.94 -14.81
C ASP A 382 8.29 2.91 -15.95
N SER A 383 7.03 3.36 -16.01
CA SER A 383 6.43 4.23 -17.05
C SER A 383 6.63 3.72 -18.50
N ARG A 384 6.97 2.44 -18.69
CA ARG A 384 7.07 1.74 -19.99
C ARG A 384 5.71 1.18 -20.40
N LEU A 385 4.72 2.07 -20.54
CA LEU A 385 3.32 1.70 -20.67
C LEU A 385 3.00 0.98 -21.99
N ASP A 386 3.71 1.29 -23.08
CA ASP A 386 3.49 0.67 -24.38
C ASP A 386 3.89 -0.80 -24.39
N GLU A 387 5.00 -1.15 -23.75
CA GLU A 387 5.41 -2.55 -23.58
C GLU A 387 4.47 -3.32 -22.66
N ALA A 388 3.92 -2.66 -21.63
CA ALA A 388 2.89 -3.23 -20.78
C ALA A 388 1.62 -3.58 -21.58
N ARG A 389 1.21 -2.66 -22.46
CA ARG A 389 0.07 -2.81 -23.34
C ARG A 389 0.32 -3.92 -24.37
N ASP A 390 1.48 -3.93 -25.02
CA ASP A 390 1.81 -4.94 -26.02
C ASP A 390 1.91 -6.34 -25.43
N LEU A 391 2.43 -6.48 -24.20
CA LEU A 391 2.38 -7.74 -23.47
C LEU A 391 0.94 -8.15 -23.15
N LEU A 392 0.12 -7.23 -22.64
CA LEU A 392 -1.28 -7.51 -22.31
C LEU A 392 -2.10 -7.91 -23.54
N MET A 393 -1.92 -7.22 -24.68
CA MET A 393 -2.62 -7.54 -25.93
C MET A 393 -2.18 -8.89 -26.49
N ARG A 394 -0.88 -9.21 -26.47
CA ARG A 394 -0.39 -10.55 -26.85
C ARG A 394 -1.02 -11.66 -26.02
N LEU A 395 -1.19 -11.46 -24.71
CA LEU A 395 -1.84 -12.45 -23.85
C LEU A 395 -3.31 -12.67 -24.17
N ILE A 396 -4.01 -11.62 -24.60
CA ILE A 396 -5.41 -11.71 -25.06
C ILE A 396 -5.46 -12.48 -26.39
N ASP A 397 -4.55 -12.19 -27.32
CA ASP A 397 -4.47 -12.88 -28.61
C ASP A 397 -4.10 -14.36 -28.47
N GLU A 398 -3.27 -14.70 -27.48
CA GLU A 398 -2.92 -16.09 -27.12
C GLU A 398 -4.03 -16.83 -26.35
N GLY A 399 -5.13 -16.14 -26.00
CA GLY A 399 -6.29 -16.73 -25.32
C GLY A 399 -6.10 -16.97 -23.82
N VAL A 400 -5.11 -16.33 -23.19
CA VAL A 400 -4.90 -16.39 -21.74
C VAL A 400 -5.95 -15.53 -21.05
N VAL A 401 -6.62 -16.08 -20.03
CA VAL A 401 -7.58 -15.31 -19.22
C VAL A 401 -6.83 -14.31 -18.35
N VAL A 402 -6.76 -13.06 -18.81
CA VAL A 402 -6.11 -11.96 -18.09
C VAL A 402 -7.03 -11.42 -16.99
N SER A 403 -6.49 -11.18 -15.80
CA SER A 403 -7.29 -10.66 -14.68
C SER A 403 -7.61 -9.17 -14.83
N VAL A 404 -8.69 -8.75 -14.17
CA VAL A 404 -9.09 -7.33 -14.04
C VAL A 404 -7.97 -6.48 -13.40
N ALA A 405 -7.10 -7.08 -12.58
CA ALA A 405 -6.00 -6.39 -11.92
C ALA A 405 -4.89 -5.94 -12.89
N ALA A 406 -4.59 -6.74 -13.92
CA ALA A 406 -3.63 -6.39 -14.96
C ALA A 406 -4.12 -5.18 -15.77
N PHE A 407 -5.37 -5.22 -16.26
CA PHE A 407 -6.00 -4.08 -16.94
C PHE A 407 -6.01 -2.82 -16.07
N ASN A 408 -6.36 -2.96 -14.78
CA ASN A 408 -6.37 -1.84 -13.84
C ASN A 408 -4.98 -1.22 -13.66
N SER A 409 -3.93 -2.03 -13.62
CA SER A 409 -2.56 -1.54 -13.48
C SER A 409 -2.15 -0.66 -14.65
N VAL A 410 -2.42 -1.11 -15.89
CA VAL A 410 -2.09 -0.38 -17.11
C VAL A 410 -2.96 0.86 -17.29
N ILE A 411 -4.27 0.75 -17.07
CA ILE A 411 -5.20 1.90 -17.13
C ILE A 411 -4.80 2.95 -16.09
N THR A 412 -4.44 2.54 -14.87
CA THR A 412 -3.98 3.47 -13.83
C THR A 412 -2.64 4.10 -14.20
N GLY A 413 -1.72 3.34 -14.81
CA GLY A 413 -0.45 3.85 -15.35
C GLY A 413 -0.67 4.93 -16.41
N TYR A 414 -1.44 4.63 -17.45
CA TYR A 414 -1.80 5.61 -18.49
C TYR A 414 -2.50 6.86 -17.91
N CYS A 415 -3.39 6.69 -16.93
CA CYS A 415 -4.05 7.82 -16.27
C CYS A 415 -3.09 8.68 -15.43
N LYS A 416 -2.00 8.12 -14.88
CA LYS A 416 -0.97 8.87 -14.14
C LYS A 416 -0.10 9.71 -15.06
N GLU A 417 0.34 9.13 -16.18
CA GLU A 417 1.14 9.83 -17.21
C GLU A 417 0.29 10.80 -18.06
N GLY A 418 -1.04 10.78 -17.87
CA GLY A 418 -1.96 11.64 -18.60
C GLY A 418 -2.26 11.17 -20.02
N LEU A 419 -2.00 9.92 -20.37
CA LEU A 419 -2.33 9.32 -21.68
C LEU A 419 -3.74 8.72 -21.63
N ASP A 420 -4.75 9.58 -21.57
CA ASP A 420 -6.14 9.20 -21.31
C ASP A 420 -6.85 8.51 -22.49
N GLU A 421 -6.44 8.80 -23.74
CA GLU A 421 -6.97 8.13 -24.93
C GLU A 421 -6.55 6.65 -24.96
N ASP A 422 -5.27 6.36 -24.71
CA ASP A 422 -4.77 4.98 -24.65
C ASP A 422 -5.40 4.21 -23.48
N ALA A 423 -5.62 4.87 -22.33
CA ALA A 423 -6.38 4.29 -21.23
C ALA A 423 -7.82 3.93 -21.62
N PHE A 424 -8.49 4.76 -22.43
CA PHE A 424 -9.85 4.51 -22.89
C PHE A 424 -9.92 3.41 -23.96
N VAL A 425 -8.95 3.36 -24.88
CA VAL A 425 -8.79 2.26 -25.85
C VAL A 425 -8.61 0.94 -25.12
N LEU A 426 -7.77 0.91 -24.07
CA LEU A 426 -7.55 -0.29 -23.29
C LEU A 426 -8.78 -0.71 -22.47
N TYR A 427 -9.54 0.25 -21.96
CA TYR A 427 -10.84 0.00 -21.34
C TYR A 427 -11.84 -0.61 -22.33
N GLN A 428 -11.88 -0.14 -23.58
CA GLN A 428 -12.75 -0.70 -24.60
C GLN A 428 -12.31 -2.13 -24.97
N ALA A 429 -11.00 -2.38 -25.11
CA ALA A 429 -10.45 -3.71 -25.34
C ALA A 429 -10.79 -4.70 -24.20
N MET A 430 -10.79 -4.24 -22.95
CA MET A 430 -11.23 -5.03 -21.80
C MET A 430 -12.70 -5.47 -21.92
N VAL A 431 -13.58 -4.55 -22.34
CA VAL A 431 -15.01 -4.81 -22.54
C VAL A 431 -15.23 -5.74 -23.72
N ASP A 432 -14.51 -5.53 -24.82
CA ASP A 432 -14.60 -6.35 -26.04
C ASP A 432 -14.08 -7.78 -25.81
N ALA A 433 -13.08 -7.94 -24.93
CA ALA A 433 -12.60 -9.24 -24.45
C ALA A 433 -13.56 -9.94 -23.47
N GLY A 434 -14.72 -9.34 -23.15
CA GLY A 434 -15.73 -9.90 -22.26
C GLY A 434 -15.37 -9.82 -20.77
N VAL A 435 -14.33 -9.06 -20.40
CA VAL A 435 -13.93 -8.86 -19.01
C VAL A 435 -14.73 -7.69 -18.43
N SER A 436 -15.54 -7.93 -17.40
CA SER A 436 -16.36 -6.87 -16.80
C SER A 436 -15.47 -5.86 -16.04
N PRO A 437 -15.52 -4.56 -16.36
CA PRO A 437 -14.77 -3.53 -15.64
C PRO A 437 -15.15 -3.51 -14.15
N SER A 438 -14.15 -3.39 -13.28
CA SER A 438 -14.41 -3.21 -11.85
C SER A 438 -14.67 -1.73 -11.52
N ALA A 439 -15.27 -1.50 -10.36
CA ALA A 439 -15.44 -0.17 -9.77
C ALA A 439 -14.11 0.62 -9.70
N THR A 440 -12.99 -0.06 -9.46
CA THR A 440 -11.65 0.54 -9.44
C THR A 440 -11.16 0.95 -10.82
N THR A 441 -11.45 0.15 -11.88
CA THR A 441 -11.11 0.49 -13.27
C THR A 441 -11.71 1.83 -13.66
N CYS A 442 -13.02 1.97 -13.43
CA CYS A 442 -13.73 3.17 -13.83
C CYS A 442 -13.36 4.38 -12.96
N ASN A 443 -13.10 4.20 -11.66
CA ASN A 443 -12.64 5.30 -10.80
C ASN A 443 -11.27 5.84 -11.23
N SER A 444 -10.31 4.96 -11.57
CA SER A 444 -8.98 5.37 -12.07
C SER A 444 -9.11 6.15 -13.38
N LEU A 445 -9.94 5.65 -14.31
CA LEU A 445 -10.17 6.30 -15.60
C LEU A 445 -10.90 7.65 -15.44
N LEU A 446 -11.94 7.71 -14.59
CA LEU A 446 -12.61 8.96 -14.24
C LEU A 446 -11.63 9.97 -13.66
N MET A 447 -10.76 9.56 -12.74
CA MET A 447 -9.76 10.45 -12.13
C MET A 447 -8.77 10.98 -13.17
N GLY A 448 -8.30 10.15 -14.09
CA GLY A 448 -7.43 10.55 -15.21
C GLY A 448 -8.09 11.58 -16.13
N LEU A 449 -9.31 11.28 -16.61
CA LEU A 449 -10.08 12.18 -17.49
C LEU A 449 -10.39 13.52 -16.79
N CYS A 450 -10.72 13.48 -15.51
CA CYS A 450 -11.00 14.65 -14.69
C CYS A 450 -9.78 15.55 -14.48
N LYS A 451 -8.58 14.98 -14.29
CA LYS A 451 -7.33 15.76 -14.12
C LYS A 451 -7.00 16.61 -15.36
N LYS A 452 -7.31 16.12 -16.56
CA LYS A 452 -7.07 16.84 -17.82
C LYS A 452 -8.18 17.80 -18.25
N GLY A 453 -9.27 17.90 -17.48
CA GLY A 453 -10.37 18.81 -17.81
C GLY A 453 -11.41 18.25 -18.79
N ARG A 454 -11.34 16.97 -19.16
CA ARG A 454 -12.24 16.36 -20.17
C ARG A 454 -13.56 15.88 -19.55
N LEU A 455 -14.33 16.80 -19.00
CA LEU A 455 -15.58 16.51 -18.27
C LEU A 455 -16.64 15.80 -19.12
N CYS A 456 -16.75 16.10 -20.41
CA CYS A 456 -17.72 15.45 -21.30
C CYS A 456 -17.49 13.93 -21.43
N ASN A 457 -16.23 13.49 -21.55
CA ASN A 457 -15.90 12.07 -21.66
C ASN A 457 -16.10 11.35 -20.31
N ALA A 458 -15.72 12.01 -19.21
CA ALA A 458 -15.95 11.50 -17.86
C ALA A 458 -17.46 11.35 -17.56
N SER A 459 -18.30 12.30 -17.99
CA SER A 459 -19.77 12.21 -17.87
C SER A 459 -20.34 11.01 -18.65
N LYS A 460 -19.91 10.79 -19.90
CA LYS A 460 -20.31 9.62 -20.69
C LYS A 460 -19.92 8.30 -20.03
N LEU A 461 -18.73 8.25 -19.41
CA LEU A 461 -18.27 7.07 -18.67
C LEU A 461 -19.14 6.83 -17.44
N LEU A 462 -19.48 7.88 -16.68
CA LEU A 462 -20.38 7.80 -15.53
C LEU A 462 -21.78 7.30 -15.95
N ASP A 463 -22.34 7.81 -17.05
CA ASP A 463 -23.63 7.36 -17.58
C ASP A 463 -23.60 5.87 -17.98
N LYS A 464 -22.51 5.40 -18.59
CA LYS A 464 -22.31 3.97 -18.90
C LYS A 464 -22.25 3.13 -17.62
N MET A 465 -21.59 3.61 -16.57
CA MET A 465 -21.56 2.92 -15.27
C MET A 465 -22.95 2.83 -14.63
N VAL A 466 -23.77 3.88 -14.74
CA VAL A 466 -25.13 3.91 -14.19
C VAL A 466 -26.06 2.94 -14.92
N LYS A 467 -25.93 2.84 -16.26
CA LYS A 467 -26.71 1.88 -17.07
C LYS A 467 -26.36 0.43 -16.77
N ASN A 468 -25.09 0.15 -16.43
CA ASN A 468 -24.65 -1.17 -16.02
C ASN A 468 -25.04 -1.41 -14.55
N ARG A 469 -26.15 -2.14 -14.32
CA ARG A 469 -26.79 -2.38 -13.00
C ARG A 469 -25.87 -2.94 -11.88
N GLY A 470 -24.63 -3.33 -12.18
CA GLY A 470 -23.63 -3.85 -11.23
C GLY A 470 -22.64 -2.82 -10.65
N CYS A 471 -22.63 -1.56 -11.10
CA CYS A 471 -21.60 -0.57 -10.72
C CYS A 471 -22.17 0.67 -10.00
N ARG A 472 -23.00 0.47 -8.96
CA ARG A 472 -23.36 1.56 -8.03
C ARG A 472 -22.15 1.92 -7.16
N ASN A 473 -21.29 2.82 -7.64
CA ASN A 473 -20.13 3.27 -6.88
C ASN A 473 -20.27 4.75 -6.51
N ILE A 474 -20.48 5.01 -5.22
CA ILE A 474 -20.52 6.38 -4.64
C ILE A 474 -19.24 7.14 -5.00
N SER A 475 -18.09 6.48 -4.96
CA SER A 475 -16.79 7.11 -5.23
C SER A 475 -16.68 7.68 -6.65
N ALA A 476 -17.34 7.07 -7.64
CA ALA A 476 -17.32 7.55 -9.03
C ALA A 476 -18.01 8.92 -9.16
N PHE A 477 -19.19 9.06 -8.53
CA PHE A 477 -19.93 10.33 -8.46
C PHE A 477 -19.13 11.38 -7.69
N THR A 478 -18.52 11.02 -6.54
CA THR A 478 -17.68 11.94 -5.76
C THR A 478 -16.46 12.43 -6.56
N ILE A 479 -15.76 11.55 -7.28
CA ILE A 479 -14.60 11.93 -8.12
C ILE A 479 -15.03 12.91 -9.22
N PHE A 480 -16.11 12.60 -9.94
CA PHE A 480 -16.60 13.45 -11.01
C PHE A 480 -17.09 14.81 -10.50
N MET A 481 -17.83 14.82 -9.39
CA MET A 481 -18.33 16.04 -8.75
C MET A 481 -17.20 16.96 -8.27
N ASP A 482 -16.20 16.42 -7.55
CA ASP A 482 -15.02 17.18 -7.10
C ASP A 482 -14.24 17.75 -8.30
N ALA A 483 -14.15 17.00 -9.40
CA ALA A 483 -13.54 17.48 -10.63
C ALA A 483 -14.32 18.62 -11.29
N CYS A 484 -15.65 18.52 -11.37
CA CYS A 484 -16.51 19.58 -11.90
C CYS A 484 -16.31 20.88 -11.11
N PHE A 485 -16.32 20.82 -9.78
CA PHE A 485 -16.06 21.99 -8.94
C PHE A 485 -14.64 22.56 -9.11
N ARG A 486 -13.61 21.71 -9.27
CA ARG A 486 -12.23 22.18 -9.52
C ARG A 486 -12.09 22.92 -10.85
N LEU A 487 -12.83 22.51 -11.87
CA LEU A 487 -12.80 23.07 -13.22
C LEU A 487 -13.80 24.22 -13.42
N GLY A 488 -14.62 24.52 -12.42
CA GLY A 488 -15.60 25.61 -12.46
C GLY A 488 -16.96 25.26 -13.07
N ASP A 489 -17.20 23.99 -13.43
CA ASP A 489 -18.49 23.51 -13.93
C ASP A 489 -19.44 23.20 -12.75
N ILE A 490 -20.05 24.25 -12.20
CA ILE A 490 -20.94 24.15 -11.04
C ILE A 490 -22.25 23.44 -11.42
N ASP A 491 -22.78 23.70 -12.62
CA ASP A 491 -24.03 23.12 -13.10
C ASP A 491 -23.89 21.61 -13.31
N GLY A 492 -22.76 21.16 -13.89
CA GLY A 492 -22.42 19.74 -13.99
C GLY A 492 -22.30 19.06 -12.63
N ALA A 493 -21.73 19.73 -11.64
CA ALA A 493 -21.61 19.22 -10.28
C ALA A 493 -22.98 19.07 -9.58
N LYS A 494 -23.86 20.09 -9.68
CA LYS A 494 -25.23 20.05 -9.12
C LYS A 494 -26.08 18.99 -9.81
N LYS A 495 -25.97 18.86 -11.13
CA LYS A 495 -26.62 17.79 -11.89
C LYS A 495 -26.16 16.41 -11.41
N CYS A 496 -24.85 16.20 -11.25
CA CYS A 496 -24.28 14.96 -10.73
C CYS A 496 -24.83 14.61 -9.34
N TRP A 497 -24.95 15.59 -8.44
CA TRP A 497 -25.54 15.42 -7.11
C TRP A 497 -27.01 15.00 -7.15
N ASN A 498 -27.80 15.62 -8.03
CA ASN A 498 -29.20 15.28 -8.22
C ASN A 498 -29.37 13.90 -8.86
N ASP A 499 -28.56 13.56 -9.86
CA ASP A 499 -28.55 12.24 -10.49
C ASP A 499 -28.20 11.16 -9.47
N MET A 500 -27.24 11.40 -8.57
CA MET A 500 -26.91 10.50 -7.47
C MET A 500 -28.13 10.21 -6.57
N LYS A 501 -28.89 11.25 -6.20
CA LYS A 501 -30.11 11.12 -5.39
C LYS A 501 -31.23 10.39 -6.16
N MET A 502 -31.46 10.73 -7.43
CA MET A 502 -32.51 10.14 -8.28
C MET A 502 -32.26 8.66 -8.57
N GLN A 503 -31.00 8.22 -8.64
CA GLN A 503 -30.62 6.82 -8.83
C GLN A 503 -30.75 5.98 -7.55
N GLY A 504 -31.20 6.58 -6.42
CA GLY A 504 -31.32 5.90 -5.13
C GLY A 504 -29.98 5.56 -4.49
N ILE A 505 -28.91 6.28 -4.87
CA ILE A 505 -27.60 6.14 -4.24
C ILE A 505 -27.58 7.06 -3.02
N HIS A 506 -27.49 6.48 -1.82
CA HIS A 506 -27.39 7.26 -0.58
C HIS A 506 -25.99 7.88 -0.46
N PRO A 507 -25.87 9.22 -0.46
CA PRO A 507 -24.57 9.88 -0.29
C PRO A 507 -24.01 9.61 1.10
N ASP A 508 -22.72 9.26 1.14
CA ASP A 508 -21.98 9.07 2.38
C ASP A 508 -21.35 10.40 2.86
N VAL A 509 -20.67 10.34 4.01
CA VAL A 509 -19.95 11.48 4.58
C VAL A 509 -19.01 12.11 3.55
N ILE A 510 -18.29 11.30 2.77
CA ILE A 510 -17.29 11.77 1.79
C ILE A 510 -17.96 12.53 0.64
N ALA A 511 -19.08 12.02 0.11
CA ALA A 511 -19.84 12.69 -0.94
C ALA A 511 -20.40 14.04 -0.46
N PHE A 512 -20.98 14.10 0.74
CA PHE A 512 -21.43 15.36 1.34
C PHE A 512 -20.28 16.33 1.57
N SER A 513 -19.16 15.87 2.15
CA SER A 513 -17.96 16.68 2.35
C SER A 513 -17.43 17.28 1.03
N ALA A 514 -17.39 16.49 -0.04
CA ALA A 514 -16.95 16.96 -1.36
C ALA A 514 -17.92 17.99 -1.96
N TYR A 515 -19.23 17.77 -1.83
CA TYR A 515 -20.26 18.69 -2.30
C TYR A 515 -20.22 20.04 -1.56
N VAL A 516 -20.18 20.00 -0.22
CA VAL A 516 -20.06 21.19 0.64
C VAL A 516 -18.77 21.96 0.32
N ASN A 517 -17.63 21.27 0.24
CA ASN A 517 -16.35 21.90 -0.11
C ASN A 517 -16.38 22.55 -1.51
N GLY A 518 -16.97 21.85 -2.49
CA GLY A 518 -17.13 22.34 -3.85
C GLY A 518 -17.97 23.62 -3.92
N LEU A 519 -19.15 23.62 -3.30
CA LEU A 519 -20.03 24.78 -3.22
C LEU A 519 -19.37 25.95 -2.48
N CYS A 520 -18.68 25.70 -1.37
CA CYS A 520 -17.90 26.73 -0.67
C CYS A 520 -16.82 27.36 -1.55
N ARG A 521 -16.13 26.54 -2.36
CA ARG A 521 -15.11 27.04 -3.30
C ARG A 521 -15.70 27.90 -4.41
N ALA A 522 -16.88 27.52 -4.88
CA ALA A 522 -17.68 28.21 -5.89
C ALA A 522 -18.48 29.41 -5.36
N ASN A 523 -18.37 29.72 -4.05
CA ASN A 523 -19.05 30.85 -3.38
C ASN A 523 -20.58 30.70 -3.22
N TYR A 524 -21.12 29.47 -3.27
CA TYR A 524 -22.52 29.15 -2.97
C TYR A 524 -22.65 28.71 -1.50
N ILE A 525 -22.38 29.62 -0.56
CA ILE A 525 -22.25 29.27 0.87
C ILE A 525 -23.59 28.84 1.49
N GLU A 526 -24.69 29.47 1.09
CA GLU A 526 -26.03 29.13 1.60
C GLU A 526 -26.42 27.69 1.23
N GLU A 527 -26.27 27.31 -0.04
CA GLU A 527 -26.51 25.94 -0.50
C GLU A 527 -25.56 24.93 0.17
N ALA A 528 -24.31 25.34 0.45
CA ALA A 528 -23.35 24.50 1.16
C ALA A 528 -23.80 24.24 2.61
N HIS A 529 -24.33 25.28 3.28
CA HIS A 529 -24.87 25.18 4.63
C HIS A 529 -26.14 24.33 4.67
N GLU A 530 -27.04 24.46 3.69
CA GLU A 530 -28.20 23.57 3.54
C GLU A 530 -27.80 22.10 3.37
N ALA A 531 -26.81 21.82 2.52
CA ALA A 531 -26.29 20.46 2.34
C ALA A 531 -25.66 19.89 3.62
N PHE A 532 -25.02 20.73 4.43
CA PHE A 532 -24.49 20.36 5.74
C PHE A 532 -25.59 20.05 6.76
N LEU A 533 -26.66 20.85 6.80
CA LEU A 533 -27.82 20.57 7.64
C LEU A 533 -28.55 19.29 7.18
N GLU A 534 -28.65 19.04 5.88
CA GLU A 534 -29.18 17.79 5.32
C GLU A 534 -28.36 16.58 5.78
N MET A 535 -27.03 16.70 5.78
CA MET A 535 -26.12 15.65 6.26
C MET A 535 -26.36 15.34 7.74
N SER A 536 -26.40 16.36 8.59
CA SER A 536 -26.65 16.22 10.03
C SER A 536 -28.05 15.66 10.33
N GLY A 537 -29.08 16.13 9.60
CA GLY A 537 -30.45 15.63 9.72
C GLY A 537 -30.62 14.15 9.35
N ARG A 538 -29.71 13.59 8.55
CA ARG A 538 -29.65 12.16 8.20
C ARG A 538 -28.89 11.31 9.21
N GLY A 539 -28.36 11.91 10.28
CA GLY A 539 -27.53 11.23 11.27
C GLY A 539 -26.11 10.91 10.80
N LEU A 540 -25.65 11.54 9.71
CA LEU A 540 -24.26 11.46 9.28
C LEU A 540 -23.45 12.49 10.07
N VAL A 541 -22.43 12.04 10.81
CA VAL A 541 -21.59 12.91 11.63
C VAL A 541 -20.59 13.65 10.73
N PRO A 542 -20.65 15.00 10.66
CA PRO A 542 -19.66 15.76 9.92
C PRO A 542 -18.26 15.58 10.51
N ASN A 543 -17.25 15.55 9.65
CA ASN A 543 -15.84 15.46 10.08
C ASN A 543 -15.18 16.86 10.10
N ASN A 544 -13.96 16.95 10.64
CA ASN A 544 -13.17 18.20 10.65
C ASN A 544 -13.10 18.85 9.26
N PHE A 545 -12.94 18.06 8.20
CA PHE A 545 -12.85 18.57 6.83
C PHE A 545 -14.12 19.32 6.42
N THR A 546 -15.31 18.77 6.71
CA THR A 546 -16.59 19.38 6.34
C THR A 546 -16.81 20.71 7.08
N TYR A 547 -16.54 20.75 8.38
CA TYR A 547 -16.57 21.99 9.16
C TYR A 547 -15.57 23.00 8.61
N ASN A 548 -14.32 22.60 8.38
CA ASN A 548 -13.27 23.46 7.85
C ASN A 548 -13.64 24.04 6.47
N SER A 549 -14.30 23.27 5.61
CA SER A 549 -14.83 23.76 4.32
C SER A 549 -15.88 24.86 4.49
N LEU A 550 -16.81 24.72 5.42
CA LEU A 550 -17.82 25.76 5.70
C LEU A 550 -17.22 26.99 6.38
N ILE A 551 -16.43 26.80 7.43
CA ILE A 551 -15.71 27.87 8.14
C ILE A 551 -14.90 28.69 7.13
N SER A 552 -14.18 28.02 6.21
CA SER A 552 -13.43 28.68 5.14
C SER A 552 -14.33 29.44 4.15
N GLY A 553 -15.48 28.86 3.82
CA GLY A 553 -16.51 29.49 2.99
C GLY A 553 -17.04 30.80 3.60
N PHE A 554 -17.47 30.76 4.85
CA PHE A 554 -17.95 31.93 5.60
C PHE A 554 -16.84 32.99 5.77
N CYS A 555 -15.61 32.59 6.11
CA CYS A 555 -14.47 33.50 6.16
C CYS A 555 -14.14 34.15 4.80
N ARG A 556 -14.43 33.50 3.66
CA ARG A 556 -14.23 34.10 2.32
C ARG A 556 -15.27 35.16 1.98
N VAL A 557 -16.52 34.97 2.41
CA VAL A 557 -17.60 35.96 2.25
C VAL A 557 -17.45 37.13 3.23
N GLY A 558 -16.59 36.97 4.25
CA GLY A 558 -16.30 37.99 5.27
C GLY A 558 -17.15 37.83 6.53
N ASN A 559 -17.90 36.74 6.65
CA ASN A 559 -18.78 36.48 7.78
C ASN A 559 -18.07 35.61 8.82
N VAL A 560 -17.18 36.22 9.60
CA VAL A 560 -16.32 35.49 10.54
C VAL A 560 -17.09 35.03 11.79
N ASP A 561 -18.18 35.71 12.15
CA ASP A 561 -18.97 35.38 13.34
C ASP A 561 -19.65 34.00 13.22
N GLU A 562 -20.24 33.70 12.06
CA GLU A 562 -20.83 32.40 11.72
C GLU A 562 -19.75 31.30 11.63
N ALA A 563 -18.54 31.66 11.17
CA ALA A 563 -17.41 30.74 11.16
C ALA A 563 -17.00 30.33 12.58
N LEU A 564 -17.10 31.23 13.57
CA LEU A 564 -16.86 30.93 14.99
C LEU A 564 -17.99 30.14 15.62
N GLU A 565 -19.24 30.35 15.19
CA GLU A 565 -20.38 29.54 15.64
C GLU A 565 -20.19 28.08 15.21
N LEU A 566 -19.80 27.85 13.96
CA LEU A 566 -19.50 26.52 13.44
C LEU A 566 -18.30 25.86 14.16
N GLU A 567 -17.28 26.64 14.52
CA GLU A 567 -16.16 26.13 15.32
C GLU A 567 -16.60 25.71 16.73
N ARG A 568 -17.54 26.45 17.33
CA ARG A 568 -18.13 26.10 18.63
C ARG A 568 -18.99 24.85 18.52
N GLU A 569 -19.81 24.74 17.48
CA GLU A 569 -20.62 23.55 17.19
C GLU A 569 -19.73 22.32 17.00
N MET A 570 -18.62 22.46 16.25
CA MET A 570 -17.62 21.41 16.07
C MET A 570 -17.10 20.88 17.42
N ARG A 571 -16.77 21.79 18.36
CA ARG A 571 -16.34 21.42 19.72
C ARG A 571 -17.44 20.72 20.53
N GLN A 572 -18.68 21.22 20.44
CA GLN A 572 -19.82 20.63 21.15
C GLN A 572 -20.11 19.20 20.67
N ASN A 573 -19.86 18.93 19.39
CA ASN A 573 -19.98 17.60 18.79
C ASN A 573 -18.78 16.68 19.08
N GLY A 574 -17.84 17.11 19.94
CA GLY A 574 -16.69 16.30 20.37
C GLY A 574 -15.52 16.28 19.39
N LEU A 575 -15.53 17.13 18.36
CA LEU A 575 -14.40 17.28 17.44
C LEU A 575 -13.45 18.35 17.98
N VAL A 576 -12.15 18.10 17.84
CA VAL A 576 -11.10 19.03 18.26
C VAL A 576 -10.64 19.84 17.04
N PRO A 577 -10.77 21.18 17.05
CA PRO A 577 -10.19 22.04 16.02
C PRO A 577 -8.70 21.79 15.90
N ASP A 578 -8.24 21.57 14.66
CA ASP A 578 -6.83 21.35 14.37
C ASP A 578 -6.14 22.67 13.96
N ILE A 579 -4.84 22.59 13.70
CA ILE A 579 -4.07 23.76 13.25
C ILE A 579 -4.64 24.34 11.95
N PHE A 580 -5.23 23.50 11.09
CA PHE A 580 -5.84 23.91 9.84
C PHE A 580 -7.13 24.71 10.07
N THR A 581 -8.01 24.27 10.98
CA THR A 581 -9.19 25.03 11.43
C THR A 581 -8.79 26.42 11.92
N THR A 582 -7.76 26.50 12.75
CA THR A 582 -7.32 27.77 13.33
C THR A 582 -6.67 28.69 12.29
N ASN A 583 -5.89 28.13 11.36
CA ASN A 583 -5.31 28.88 10.23
C ASN A 583 -6.40 29.49 9.33
N ILE A 584 -7.53 28.80 9.12
CA ILE A 584 -8.66 29.35 8.38
C ILE A 584 -9.23 30.59 9.09
N LEU A 585 -9.46 30.50 10.40
CA LEU A 585 -10.00 31.61 11.21
C LEU A 585 -9.03 32.80 11.27
N ILE A 586 -7.73 32.54 11.46
CA ILE A 586 -6.68 33.58 11.39
C ILE A 586 -6.74 34.28 10.03
N ASN A 587 -6.78 33.53 8.93
CA ASN A 587 -6.90 34.09 7.58
C ASN A 587 -8.20 34.90 7.41
N GLY A 588 -9.32 34.44 7.98
CA GLY A 588 -10.60 35.16 8.01
C GLY A 588 -10.47 36.54 8.65
N TYR A 589 -9.93 36.62 9.87
CA TYR A 589 -9.68 37.90 10.55
C TYR A 589 -8.67 38.78 9.81
N CYS A 590 -7.63 38.20 9.23
CA CYS A 590 -6.66 38.90 8.39
C CYS A 590 -7.33 39.55 7.17
N LYS A 591 -8.27 38.87 6.51
CA LYS A 591 -9.02 39.41 5.37
C LYS A 591 -9.97 40.53 5.75
N GLN A 592 -10.55 40.48 6.95
CA GLN A 592 -11.39 41.55 7.51
C GLN A 592 -10.57 42.77 7.96
N GLY A 593 -9.23 42.66 8.01
CA GLY A 593 -8.34 43.71 8.53
C GLY A 593 -8.20 43.73 10.06
N SER A 594 -8.83 42.79 10.76
CA SER A 594 -8.84 42.68 12.22
C SER A 594 -7.59 41.96 12.75
N LEU A 595 -6.40 42.50 12.50
CA LEU A 595 -5.11 41.87 12.88
C LEU A 595 -4.97 41.58 14.39
N LYS A 596 -5.61 42.38 15.25
CA LYS A 596 -5.63 42.13 16.71
C LYS A 596 -6.34 40.81 17.04
N GLN A 597 -7.49 40.54 16.41
CA GLN A 597 -8.22 39.29 16.60
C GLN A 597 -7.46 38.11 16.01
N ALA A 598 -6.77 38.29 14.88
CA ALA A 598 -5.89 37.27 14.30
C ALA A 598 -4.76 36.86 15.26
N ASN A 599 -4.12 37.81 15.94
CA ASN A 599 -3.11 37.51 16.96
C ASN A 599 -3.70 36.83 18.21
N ASN A 600 -4.90 37.25 18.63
CA ASN A 600 -5.58 36.58 19.74
C ASN A 600 -5.89 35.11 19.40
N MET A 601 -6.29 34.82 18.16
CA MET A 601 -6.46 33.45 17.68
C MET A 601 -5.14 32.68 17.68
N LEU A 602 -4.02 33.31 17.27
CA LEU A 602 -2.70 32.68 17.40
C LEU A 602 -2.37 32.34 18.86
N MET A 603 -2.68 33.22 19.82
CA MET A 603 -2.50 32.93 21.25
C MET A 603 -3.35 31.75 21.73
N GLN A 604 -4.55 31.60 21.17
CA GLN A 604 -5.40 30.44 21.46
C GLN A 604 -4.78 29.13 20.94
N VAL A 605 -4.03 29.13 19.83
CA VAL A 605 -3.32 27.92 19.33
C VAL A 605 -2.44 27.33 20.44
N TYR A 606 -1.63 28.16 21.09
CA TYR A 606 -0.76 27.73 22.18
C TYR A 606 -1.54 27.23 23.41
N ASN A 607 -2.62 27.93 23.78
CA ASN A 607 -3.46 27.55 24.92
C ASN A 607 -4.12 26.18 24.74
N HIS A 608 -4.38 25.78 23.49
CA HIS A 608 -4.91 24.46 23.14
C HIS A 608 -3.82 23.38 22.97
N GLY A 609 -2.55 23.71 23.22
CA GLY A 609 -1.42 22.78 23.06
C GLY A 609 -1.07 22.46 21.62
N LEU A 610 -1.52 23.29 20.67
CA LEU A 610 -1.15 23.19 19.26
C LEU A 610 0.11 24.03 19.01
N THR A 611 0.94 23.59 18.06
CA THR A 611 2.14 24.33 17.63
C THR A 611 1.85 24.99 16.28
N PRO A 612 1.99 26.32 16.15
CA PRO A 612 1.88 27.00 14.87
C PRO A 612 2.85 26.43 13.83
N ASP A 613 2.40 26.31 12.58
CA ASP A 613 3.22 25.84 11.47
C ASP A 613 3.65 27.00 10.55
N VAL A 614 4.47 26.69 9.55
CA VAL A 614 4.93 27.65 8.54
C VAL A 614 3.74 28.37 7.87
N VAL A 615 2.61 27.69 7.67
CA VAL A 615 1.40 28.26 7.06
C VAL A 615 0.73 29.28 7.99
N THR A 616 0.68 29.01 9.31
CA THR A 616 0.15 29.96 10.31
C THR A 616 0.90 31.29 10.25
N TYR A 617 2.23 31.24 10.32
CA TYR A 617 3.07 32.45 10.28
C TYR A 617 2.99 33.16 8.93
N ASN A 618 3.07 32.41 7.83
CA ASN A 618 2.96 32.97 6.48
C ASN A 618 1.64 33.71 6.26
N THR A 619 0.53 33.20 6.83
CA THR A 619 -0.78 33.86 6.78
C THR A 619 -0.75 35.23 7.49
N LEU A 620 -0.16 35.31 8.68
CA LEU A 620 -0.04 36.56 9.43
C LEU A 620 0.93 37.54 8.76
N ILE A 621 2.09 37.07 8.30
CA ILE A 621 3.09 37.89 7.59
C ILE A 621 2.46 38.51 6.35
N ALA A 622 1.72 37.73 5.54
CA ALA A 622 1.03 38.23 4.36
C ALA A 622 -0.01 39.30 4.72
N ALA A 623 -0.74 39.12 5.82
CA ALA A 623 -1.73 40.07 6.29
C ALA A 623 -1.11 41.40 6.75
N TYR A 624 -0.01 41.34 7.51
CA TYR A 624 0.76 42.52 7.92
C TYR A 624 1.37 43.26 6.73
N CYS A 625 1.91 42.52 5.76
CA CYS A 625 2.41 43.10 4.50
C CYS A 625 1.31 43.85 3.76
N LYS A 626 0.10 43.27 3.67
CA LYS A 626 -1.07 43.89 3.02
C LYS A 626 -1.60 45.11 3.79
N ALA A 627 -1.42 45.15 5.11
CA ALA A 627 -1.76 46.28 5.96
C ALA A 627 -0.68 47.38 5.97
N PHE A 628 0.35 47.29 5.12
CA PHE A 628 1.49 48.21 5.06
C PHE A 628 2.33 48.28 6.35
N ASP A 629 2.24 47.26 7.21
CA ASP A 629 2.94 47.19 8.50
C ASP A 629 4.09 46.17 8.44
N MET A 630 5.20 46.59 7.84
CA MET A 630 6.38 45.72 7.69
C MET A 630 7.11 45.47 9.01
N THR A 631 6.99 46.37 9.98
CA THR A 631 7.61 46.20 11.31
C THR A 631 7.06 44.99 12.04
N ASN A 632 5.73 44.83 12.06
CA ASN A 632 5.13 43.65 12.66
C ASN A 632 5.33 42.41 11.78
N ALA A 633 5.39 42.53 10.45
CA ALA A 633 5.75 41.40 9.58
C ALA A 633 7.15 40.83 9.92
N GLU A 634 8.17 41.68 10.07
CA GLU A 634 9.53 41.29 10.48
C GLU A 634 9.57 40.72 11.91
N SER A 635 8.74 41.27 12.82
CA SER A 635 8.58 40.74 14.18
C SER A 635 8.01 39.32 14.19
N VAL A 636 7.01 39.04 13.35
CA VAL A 636 6.41 37.70 13.22
C VAL A 636 7.41 36.69 12.67
N VAL A 637 8.28 37.08 11.73
CA VAL A 637 9.38 36.22 11.23
C VAL A 637 10.40 35.93 12.33
N SER A 638 10.73 36.94 13.14
CA SER A 638 11.63 36.77 14.27
C SER A 638 11.04 35.81 15.31
N LYS A 639 9.73 35.89 15.54
CA LYS A 639 8.99 34.97 16.42
C LYS A 639 9.02 33.54 15.87
N MET A 640 8.76 33.36 14.57
CA MET A 640 8.84 32.08 13.86
C MET A 640 10.21 31.40 14.06
N LEU A 641 11.31 32.15 13.88
CA LEU A 641 12.67 31.67 14.13
C LEU A 641 12.94 31.33 15.61
N SER A 642 12.47 32.17 16.53
CA SER A 642 12.67 31.95 17.97
C SER A 642 11.96 30.69 18.51
N GLU A 643 10.90 30.26 17.82
CA GLU A 643 10.13 29.06 18.13
C GLU A 643 10.64 27.82 17.37
N GLY A 644 11.74 27.95 16.62
CA GLY A 644 12.38 26.85 15.90
C GLY A 644 11.67 26.45 14.60
N VAL A 645 10.80 27.30 14.07
CA VAL A 645 10.17 27.11 12.76
C VAL A 645 11.01 27.84 11.71
N GLU A 646 11.62 27.10 10.78
CA GLU A 646 12.48 27.70 9.76
C GLU A 646 11.65 28.32 8.62
N PRO A 647 11.89 29.60 8.24
CA PRO A 647 11.29 30.23 7.07
C PRO A 647 11.59 29.47 5.78
N ASP A 648 10.56 29.26 4.96
CA ASP A 648 10.72 28.65 3.64
C ASP A 648 10.79 29.71 2.53
N ILE A 649 11.06 29.28 1.29
CA ILE A 649 11.09 30.17 0.12
C ILE A 649 9.77 30.93 -0.05
N PHE A 650 8.66 30.37 0.41
CA PHE A 650 7.35 31.01 0.33
C PHE A 650 7.22 32.16 1.34
N THR A 651 7.72 32.00 2.57
CA THR A 651 7.82 33.07 3.58
C THR A 651 8.57 34.28 3.03
N TYR A 652 9.74 34.06 2.43
CA TYR A 652 10.53 35.15 1.85
C TYR A 652 9.85 35.76 0.63
N ASN A 653 9.18 34.98 -0.22
CA ASN A 653 8.40 35.51 -1.33
C ASN A 653 7.27 36.43 -0.88
N ILE A 654 6.58 36.11 0.22
CA ILE A 654 5.56 36.98 0.82
C ILE A 654 6.18 38.30 1.27
N LEU A 655 7.31 38.25 1.97
CA LEU A 655 8.00 39.45 2.45
C LEU A 655 8.51 40.32 1.30
N ILE A 656 9.12 39.71 0.28
CA ILE A 656 9.56 40.40 -0.94
C ILE A 656 8.36 41.06 -1.61
N HIS A 657 7.25 40.33 -1.79
CA HIS A 657 6.02 40.90 -2.33
C HIS A 657 5.50 42.08 -1.49
N GLY A 658 5.52 41.96 -0.16
CA GLY A 658 5.15 43.02 0.77
C GLY A 658 6.03 44.26 0.68
N LEU A 659 7.36 44.07 0.71
CA LEU A 659 8.35 45.15 0.56
C LEU A 659 8.21 45.87 -0.78
N CYS A 660 8.00 45.11 -1.86
CA CYS A 660 7.72 45.62 -3.19
C CYS A 660 6.41 46.43 -3.25
N SER A 661 5.34 45.91 -2.67
CA SER A 661 4.02 46.59 -2.63
C SER A 661 4.06 47.86 -1.78
N ASN A 662 4.98 47.94 -0.83
CA ASN A 662 5.19 49.07 0.08
C ASN A 662 6.27 50.05 -0.42
N TYR A 663 6.68 49.95 -1.69
CA TYR A 663 7.69 50.81 -2.34
C TYR A 663 9.07 50.82 -1.65
N MET A 664 9.43 49.74 -0.94
CA MET A 664 10.71 49.58 -0.24
C MET A 664 11.67 48.68 -1.02
N MET A 665 11.97 49.05 -2.27
CA MET A 665 12.70 48.19 -3.19
C MET A 665 14.11 47.81 -2.71
N ASN A 666 14.84 48.73 -2.07
CA ASN A 666 16.20 48.46 -1.59
C ASN A 666 16.25 47.26 -0.61
N LYS A 667 15.33 47.23 0.35
CA LYS A 667 15.21 46.11 1.31
C LYS A 667 14.80 44.81 0.62
N ALA A 668 13.96 44.88 -0.41
CA ALA A 668 13.58 43.69 -1.19
C ALA A 668 14.78 43.09 -1.94
N VAL A 669 15.66 43.94 -2.48
CA VAL A 669 16.92 43.52 -3.12
C VAL A 669 17.89 42.90 -2.11
N GLU A 670 18.09 43.55 -0.97
CA GLU A 670 18.92 43.01 0.12
C GLU A 670 18.43 41.64 0.59
N MET A 671 17.11 41.44 0.65
CA MET A 671 16.52 40.15 1.01
C MET A 671 16.78 39.06 -0.04
N VAL A 672 16.75 39.39 -1.34
CA VAL A 672 17.10 38.45 -2.42
C VAL A 672 18.59 38.09 -2.41
N ASP A 673 19.46 39.08 -2.21
CA ASP A 673 20.91 38.84 -2.06
C ASP A 673 21.18 37.98 -0.81
N GLY A 674 20.43 38.20 0.28
CA GLY A 674 20.41 37.38 1.48
C GLY A 674 20.04 35.91 1.22
N LEU A 675 18.94 35.66 0.49
CA LEU A 675 18.50 34.30 0.11
C LEU A 675 19.60 33.51 -0.60
N LEU A 676 20.29 34.15 -1.56
CA LEU A 676 21.39 33.54 -2.30
C LEU A 676 22.58 33.18 -1.41
N SER A 677 22.92 34.05 -0.44
CA SER A 677 23.99 33.78 0.52
C SER A 677 23.66 32.69 1.54
N MET A 678 22.37 32.48 1.82
CA MET A 678 21.87 31.40 2.69
C MET A 678 21.72 30.06 1.94
N GLY A 679 21.97 30.03 0.62
CA GLY A 679 21.87 28.81 -0.19
C GLY A 679 20.47 28.48 -0.71
N PHE A 680 19.49 29.37 -0.54
CA PHE A 680 18.17 29.23 -1.17
C PHE A 680 18.23 29.71 -2.61
N ALA A 681 17.79 28.88 -3.55
CA ALA A 681 17.64 29.28 -4.96
C ALA A 681 16.31 30.00 -5.15
N PRO A 682 16.29 31.32 -5.48
CA PRO A 682 15.05 32.03 -5.75
C PRO A 682 14.31 31.38 -6.93
N ASN A 683 12.98 31.30 -6.83
CA ASN A 683 12.16 30.64 -7.84
C ASN A 683 11.56 31.67 -8.82
N THR A 684 10.88 31.18 -9.85
CA THR A 684 10.25 32.05 -10.87
C THR A 684 9.25 33.04 -10.26
N VAL A 685 8.60 32.68 -9.14
CA VAL A 685 7.66 33.57 -8.44
C VAL A 685 8.39 34.74 -7.76
N THR A 686 9.54 34.50 -7.13
CA THR A 686 10.39 35.54 -6.53
C THR A 686 10.75 36.60 -7.58
N TYR A 687 11.21 36.14 -8.75
CA TYR A 687 11.65 37.02 -9.82
C TYR A 687 10.50 37.74 -10.52
N ASN A 688 9.38 37.07 -10.78
CA ASN A 688 8.18 37.73 -11.34
C ASN A 688 7.64 38.81 -10.40
N THR A 689 7.71 38.58 -9.09
CA THR A 689 7.30 39.58 -8.07
C THR A 689 8.21 40.80 -8.10
N MET A 690 9.54 40.59 -8.12
CA MET A 690 10.52 41.68 -8.21
C MET A 690 10.37 42.46 -9.53
N MET A 691 10.12 41.77 -10.65
CA MET A 691 9.90 42.40 -11.95
C MET A 691 8.61 43.21 -11.99
N ASN A 692 7.53 42.73 -11.37
CA ASN A 692 6.28 43.48 -11.23
C ASN A 692 6.53 44.81 -10.51
N ALA A 693 7.30 44.78 -9.43
CA ALA A 693 7.62 45.94 -8.61
C ALA A 693 8.54 46.94 -9.33
N THR A 694 9.57 46.47 -10.05
CA THR A 694 10.45 47.35 -10.82
C THR A 694 9.75 48.03 -12.00
N CYS A 695 8.73 47.41 -12.58
CA CYS A 695 7.90 48.03 -13.61
C CYS A 695 7.00 49.15 -13.05
N THR A 696 6.75 49.16 -11.73
CA THR A 696 5.93 50.17 -11.05
C THR A 696 6.72 51.32 -10.42
N ASP A 697 8.01 51.13 -10.11
CA ASP A 697 8.85 52.10 -9.38
C ASP A 697 9.84 52.87 -10.28
N VAL A 698 10.34 54.01 -9.82
CA VAL A 698 11.07 55.03 -10.60
C VAL A 698 12.45 54.52 -11.09
N LEU A 699 12.48 54.13 -12.36
CA LEU A 699 13.57 53.96 -13.36
C LEU A 699 15.05 53.87 -12.95
N ASN A 700 15.60 54.75 -12.12
CA ASN A 700 17.06 54.86 -11.97
C ASN A 700 17.69 53.70 -11.17
N ARG A 701 16.89 52.95 -10.40
CA ARG A 701 17.36 51.78 -9.61
C ARG A 701 16.95 50.43 -10.21
N ALA A 702 15.98 50.41 -11.12
CA ALA A 702 15.53 49.22 -11.84
C ALA A 702 16.60 48.65 -12.79
N MET A 703 17.46 49.52 -13.36
CA MET A 703 18.53 49.15 -14.31
C MET A 703 19.60 48.23 -13.72
N ILE A 704 20.04 48.50 -12.48
CA ILE A 704 21.04 47.66 -11.78
C ILE A 704 20.45 46.29 -11.46
N LEU A 705 19.16 46.26 -11.12
CA LEU A 705 18.47 45.04 -10.74
C LEU A 705 18.17 44.16 -11.95
N THR A 706 17.74 44.73 -13.08
CA THR A 706 17.60 43.97 -14.34
C THR A 706 18.93 43.43 -14.85
N GLY A 707 20.02 44.19 -14.69
CA GLY A 707 21.36 43.71 -15.04
C GLY A 707 21.81 42.50 -14.20
N LYS A 708 21.43 42.44 -12.91
CA LYS A 708 21.66 41.27 -12.05
C LYS A 708 20.70 40.11 -12.38
N LEU A 709 19.41 40.39 -12.56
CA LEU A 709 18.37 39.40 -12.88
C LEU A 709 18.61 38.67 -14.21
N LEU A 710 19.10 39.38 -15.24
CA LEU A 710 19.48 38.80 -16.53
C LEU A 710 20.72 37.89 -16.45
N LYS A 711 21.57 38.06 -15.43
CA LYS A 711 22.85 37.34 -15.29
C LYS A 711 22.74 36.00 -14.54
N MET A 712 21.60 35.70 -13.90
CA MET A 712 21.42 34.56 -12.99
C MET A 712 20.47 33.45 -13.50
N ILE A 713 20.44 33.18 -14.81
CA ILE A 713 19.64 32.10 -15.43
C ILE A 713 18.13 32.34 -15.22
N PHE A 714 17.59 33.31 -15.95
CA PHE A 714 16.15 33.56 -16.02
C PHE A 714 15.49 32.51 -16.93
N LEU A 715 14.60 31.69 -16.39
CA LEU A 715 13.64 30.88 -17.18
C LEU A 715 12.39 31.73 -17.42
N THR A 716 12.32 32.44 -18.56
CA THR A 716 11.11 33.20 -18.93
C THR A 716 9.92 32.25 -19.02
N ASN A 717 8.75 32.62 -18.48
CA ASN A 717 7.53 31.84 -18.60
C ASN A 717 6.33 32.69 -19.08
N VAL A 718 5.21 32.03 -19.37
CA VAL A 718 3.96 32.67 -19.84
C VAL A 718 3.50 33.78 -18.89
N VAL A 719 3.70 33.61 -17.59
CA VAL A 719 3.35 34.60 -16.56
C VAL A 719 4.20 35.87 -16.68
N THR A 720 5.51 35.76 -16.97
CA THR A 720 6.37 36.92 -17.20
C THR A 720 5.90 37.74 -18.41
N VAL A 721 5.53 37.06 -19.51
CA VAL A 721 5.02 37.71 -20.73
C VAL A 721 3.69 38.41 -20.46
N ASN A 722 2.76 37.73 -19.79
CA ASN A 722 1.47 38.30 -19.38
C ASN A 722 1.65 39.54 -18.49
N LEU A 723 2.63 39.50 -17.59
CA LEU A 723 2.96 40.62 -16.71
C LEU A 723 3.45 41.83 -17.50
N LEU A 724 4.40 41.65 -18.42
CA LEU A 724 4.92 42.73 -19.25
C LEU A 724 3.83 43.30 -20.19
N LEU A 725 3.03 42.44 -20.84
CA LEU A 725 1.89 42.87 -21.67
C LEU A 725 0.85 43.64 -20.85
N SER A 726 0.54 43.18 -19.62
CA SER A 726 -0.36 43.89 -18.72
C SER A 726 0.20 45.26 -18.32
N HIS A 727 1.50 45.40 -18.11
CA HIS A 727 2.13 46.69 -17.81
C HIS A 727 2.11 47.65 -18.99
N PHE A 728 2.33 47.18 -20.23
CA PHE A 728 2.11 48.02 -21.42
C PHE A 728 0.67 48.58 -21.44
N CYS A 729 -0.34 47.75 -21.13
CA CYS A 729 -1.73 48.20 -21.07
C CYS A 729 -1.97 49.20 -19.92
N LYS A 730 -1.43 48.94 -18.72
CA LYS A 730 -1.57 49.83 -17.55
C LYS A 730 -0.91 51.19 -17.74
N GLN A 731 0.20 51.25 -18.49
CA GLN A 731 0.90 52.49 -18.83
C GLN A 731 0.30 53.22 -20.06
N ARG A 732 -0.90 52.81 -20.50
CA ARG A 732 -1.61 53.35 -21.68
C ARG A 732 -0.86 53.14 -23.01
N MET A 733 0.05 52.16 -23.08
CA MET A 733 0.80 51.80 -24.28
C MET A 733 0.17 50.60 -25.01
N CYS A 734 -1.16 50.62 -25.17
CA CYS A 734 -1.94 49.49 -25.71
C CYS A 734 -1.48 49.05 -27.11
N LYS A 735 -1.09 50.00 -27.99
CA LYS A 735 -0.57 49.69 -29.33
C LYS A 735 0.72 48.86 -29.28
N LYS A 736 1.63 49.17 -28.34
CA LYS A 736 2.87 48.40 -28.18
C LYS A 736 2.60 47.00 -27.63
N ALA A 737 1.61 46.85 -26.75
CA ALA A 737 1.18 45.53 -26.29
C ALA A 737 0.68 44.66 -27.44
N LEU A 738 -0.09 45.24 -28.38
CA LEU A 738 -0.57 44.53 -29.58
C LEU A 738 0.56 44.15 -30.53
N ILE A 739 1.53 45.05 -30.79
CA ILE A 739 2.72 44.77 -31.62
C ILE A 739 3.53 43.60 -31.03
N TRP A 740 3.72 43.58 -29.71
CA TRP A 740 4.42 42.48 -29.06
C TRP A 740 3.59 41.19 -29.02
N GLY A 741 2.27 41.28 -28.88
CA GLY A 741 1.36 40.13 -29.03
C GLY A 741 1.48 39.49 -30.41
N GLU A 742 1.54 40.29 -31.47
CA GLU A 742 1.77 39.81 -32.84
C GLU A 742 3.15 39.17 -32.99
N LYS A 743 4.22 39.79 -32.46
CA LYS A 743 5.56 39.17 -32.47
C LYS A 743 5.60 37.85 -31.71
N LEU A 744 4.92 37.75 -30.57
CA LEU A 744 4.85 36.51 -29.79
C LEU A 744 4.09 35.39 -30.53
N SER A 745 3.16 35.74 -31.44
CA SER A 745 2.49 34.76 -32.31
C SER A 745 3.43 34.14 -33.36
N GLN A 746 4.56 34.78 -33.64
CA GLN A 746 5.59 34.30 -34.57
C GLN A 746 6.59 33.32 -33.90
N VAL A 747 6.45 33.09 -32.60
CA VAL A 747 7.30 32.22 -31.77
C VAL A 747 6.41 31.12 -31.16
N PRO A 748 6.93 29.92 -30.82
CA PRO A 748 6.17 28.86 -30.15
C PRO A 748 5.78 29.24 -28.70
N PHE A 749 4.96 30.27 -28.56
CA PHE A 749 4.40 30.74 -27.31
C PHE A 749 2.93 30.30 -27.22
N ASN A 750 2.59 29.56 -26.17
CA ASN A 750 1.20 29.16 -25.92
C ASN A 750 0.45 30.31 -25.27
N PHE A 751 -0.44 30.94 -26.03
CA PHE A 751 -1.35 31.97 -25.51
C PHE A 751 -2.38 31.33 -24.58
N ASP A 752 -2.21 31.57 -23.28
CA ASP A 752 -3.22 31.20 -22.30
C ASP A 752 -4.41 32.18 -22.34
N ASP A 753 -5.50 31.82 -21.67
CA ASP A 753 -6.70 32.66 -21.65
C ASP A 753 -6.43 34.03 -21.02
N ALA A 754 -5.44 34.13 -20.13
CA ALA A 754 -5.03 35.41 -19.56
C ALA A 754 -4.32 36.31 -20.58
N THR A 755 -3.40 35.77 -21.40
CA THR A 755 -2.75 36.51 -22.49
C THR A 755 -3.79 37.05 -23.45
N ARG A 756 -4.75 36.21 -23.87
CA ARG A 756 -5.82 36.58 -24.80
C ARG A 756 -6.69 37.69 -24.22
N ASN A 757 -7.13 37.54 -22.97
CA ASN A 757 -7.90 38.58 -22.27
C ASN A 757 -7.15 39.91 -22.14
N ILE A 758 -5.82 39.89 -21.91
CA ILE A 758 -5.01 41.11 -21.83
C ILE A 758 -4.94 41.80 -23.20
N LEU A 759 -4.73 41.05 -24.28
CA LEU A 759 -4.67 41.58 -25.64
C LEU A 759 -6.05 42.08 -26.13
N GLU A 760 -7.13 41.38 -25.80
CA GLU A 760 -8.50 41.83 -26.08
C GLU A 760 -8.82 43.13 -25.33
N ARG A 761 -8.44 43.25 -24.05
CA ARG A 761 -8.54 44.52 -23.32
C ARG A 761 -7.72 45.64 -23.95
N ALA A 762 -6.53 45.33 -24.47
CA ALA A 762 -5.68 46.30 -25.17
C ALA A 762 -6.32 46.78 -26.48
N TYR A 763 -6.99 45.86 -27.20
CA TYR A 763 -7.69 46.15 -28.45
C TYR A 763 -8.93 47.03 -28.24
N HIS A 764 -9.72 46.77 -27.18
CA HIS A 764 -10.94 47.52 -26.86
C HIS A 764 -10.71 48.89 -26.21
N ASN A 765 -9.49 49.20 -25.72
CA ASN A 765 -9.11 50.50 -25.17
C ASN A 765 -8.05 51.23 -26.04
N PRO A 766 -8.40 51.70 -27.26
CA PRO A 766 -7.46 52.39 -28.14
C PRO A 766 -7.34 53.91 -27.86
N GLN A 767 -7.82 54.43 -26.72
CA GLN A 767 -7.89 55.88 -26.49
C GLN A 767 -6.51 56.57 -26.66
N GLU A 768 -6.48 57.41 -27.69
CA GLU A 768 -5.49 58.41 -28.10
C GLU A 768 -4.13 58.42 -27.36
N ASP A 769 -3.07 58.05 -28.09
CA ASP A 769 -1.70 58.53 -27.88
C ASP A 769 -1.61 60.05 -28.15
N ALA A 770 -2.50 60.86 -27.57
CA ALA A 770 -2.49 62.30 -27.75
C ALA A 770 -1.34 62.92 -26.96
N GLY A 771 -0.26 63.23 -27.68
CA GLY A 771 0.64 64.36 -27.42
C GLY A 771 1.37 64.36 -26.08
N SER A 772 2.64 63.94 -26.10
CA SER A 772 3.75 64.47 -25.29
C SER A 772 3.41 65.03 -23.89
N SER A 773 3.79 64.33 -22.82
CA SER A 773 4.56 64.89 -21.67
C SER A 773 4.39 64.21 -20.29
N LEU A 774 3.64 63.10 -20.12
CA LEU A 774 3.43 62.53 -18.77
C LEU A 774 3.86 61.08 -18.53
N THR A 775 4.38 60.37 -19.54
CA THR A 775 5.12 59.11 -19.33
C THR A 775 6.60 59.38 -19.56
N GLU A 776 7.41 59.29 -18.51
CA GLU A 776 8.88 59.42 -18.61
C GLU A 776 9.41 58.51 -19.74
N PRO A 777 10.10 59.05 -20.77
CA PRO A 777 10.56 58.28 -21.93
C PRO A 777 11.43 57.06 -21.56
N GLY A 778 12.06 57.08 -20.39
CA GLY A 778 12.79 55.93 -19.85
C GLY A 778 11.91 54.69 -19.59
N ARG A 779 10.63 54.84 -19.20
CA ARG A 779 9.76 53.72 -18.80
C ARG A 779 9.36 52.88 -20.01
N SER A 780 9.04 53.54 -21.12
CA SER A 780 8.76 52.90 -22.41
C SER A 780 9.95 52.08 -22.91
N LEU A 781 11.14 52.67 -22.92
CA LEU A 781 12.36 52.03 -23.43
C LEU A 781 12.76 50.81 -22.59
N PHE A 782 12.55 50.88 -21.28
CA PHE A 782 12.86 49.79 -20.36
C PHE A 782 11.92 48.58 -20.53
N LEU A 783 10.60 48.82 -20.63
CA LEU A 783 9.62 47.77 -20.91
C LEU A 783 9.87 47.10 -22.27
N GLU A 784 10.23 47.89 -23.29
CA GLU A 784 10.63 47.36 -24.60
C GLU A 784 11.92 46.52 -24.53
N PHE A 785 12.92 46.97 -23.78
CA PHE A 785 14.16 46.22 -23.57
C PHE A 785 13.89 44.88 -22.88
N LEU A 786 13.07 44.86 -21.84
CA LEU A 786 12.69 43.62 -21.14
C LEU A 786 11.92 42.67 -22.06
N MET A 787 10.93 43.17 -22.78
CA MET A 787 10.14 42.36 -23.70
C MET A 787 11.00 41.78 -24.84
N HIS A 788 11.95 42.57 -25.34
CA HIS A 788 12.88 42.10 -26.36
C HIS A 788 13.80 40.99 -25.86
N ASN A 789 14.35 41.10 -24.64
CA ASN A 789 15.15 40.02 -24.04
C ASN A 789 14.31 38.75 -23.80
N THR A 790 13.05 38.90 -23.37
CA THR A 790 12.15 37.74 -23.21
C THR A 790 11.84 37.07 -24.55
N TYR A 791 11.64 37.86 -25.61
CA TYR A 791 11.41 37.38 -26.96
C TYR A 791 12.63 36.62 -27.53
N GLU A 792 13.83 37.19 -27.37
CA GLU A 792 15.10 36.55 -27.77
C GLU A 792 15.36 35.22 -27.04
N TYR A 793 15.00 35.14 -25.76
CA TYR A 793 15.13 33.90 -25.00
C TYR A 793 14.17 32.80 -25.52
N LEU A 794 12.91 33.16 -25.77
CA LEU A 794 11.92 32.23 -26.33
C LEU A 794 12.31 31.75 -27.74
N LEU A 795 12.98 32.61 -28.52
CA LEU A 795 13.56 32.26 -29.81
C LEU A 795 14.70 31.23 -29.70
N ARG A 796 15.57 31.37 -28.68
CA ARG A 796 16.75 30.49 -28.48
C ARG A 796 16.39 29.11 -27.94
N ASN A 797 15.31 28.98 -27.16
CA ASN A 797 14.90 27.74 -26.51
C ASN A 797 13.84 26.95 -27.30
N LYS A 798 13.94 26.89 -28.64
CA LYS A 798 13.05 26.07 -29.47
C LYS A 798 13.07 24.59 -29.02
N PRO A 799 11.93 24.00 -28.62
CA PRO A 799 11.83 22.55 -28.54
C PRO A 799 11.86 21.99 -29.97
N SER A 800 12.79 21.06 -30.23
CA SER A 800 12.89 20.33 -31.48
C SER A 800 11.66 19.43 -31.70
N GLU A 801 10.86 19.78 -32.71
CA GLU A 801 9.85 19.01 -33.43
C GLU A 801 8.72 18.30 -32.64
N HIS A 802 7.46 18.78 -32.79
CA HIS A 802 6.44 18.11 -33.61
C HIS A 802 5.09 18.84 -33.64
N LYS A 803 4.54 18.97 -34.85
CA LYS A 803 3.15 19.25 -35.27
C LYS A 803 2.56 20.64 -34.99
N GLN A 804 2.72 21.50 -36.01
CA GLN A 804 1.73 22.52 -36.39
C GLN A 804 0.34 21.87 -36.48
N LEU A 805 -0.52 22.13 -35.49
CA LEU A 805 -1.96 22.10 -35.67
C LEU A 805 -2.37 23.43 -36.27
N MET A 806 -2.62 23.42 -37.57
CA MET A 806 -3.47 24.39 -38.24
C MET A 806 -4.81 24.43 -37.48
N ILE A 807 -5.16 25.57 -36.92
CA ILE A 807 -6.54 25.88 -36.51
C ILE A 807 -7.15 26.69 -37.65
N PRO A 808 -8.17 26.17 -38.35
CA PRO A 808 -9.04 26.97 -39.20
C PRO A 808 -10.09 27.73 -38.35
N ASP A 809 -10.49 28.88 -38.86
CA ASP A 809 -11.78 29.55 -38.64
C ASP A 809 -12.08 30.17 -37.27
N ILE A 810 -11.48 31.35 -37.01
CA ILE A 810 -12.19 32.48 -36.39
C ILE A 810 -11.80 33.77 -37.13
N ILE A 811 -12.10 33.84 -38.43
CA ILE A 811 -12.28 35.10 -39.16
C ILE A 811 -13.46 34.89 -40.10
N ASP A 812 -14.66 34.82 -39.52
CA ASP A 812 -15.85 35.20 -40.27
C ASP A 812 -16.89 35.78 -39.32
N ASN A 813 -16.68 37.05 -38.99
CA ASN A 813 -17.73 38.05 -38.88
C ASN A 813 -17.06 39.44 -38.89
N GLY A 814 -16.81 39.89 -40.13
CA GLY A 814 -16.69 41.28 -40.56
C GLY A 814 -15.90 42.24 -39.68
N ILE A 815 -14.63 42.49 -40.03
CA ILE A 815 -14.10 43.82 -40.37
C ILE A 815 -12.79 43.57 -41.16
N SER A 816 -12.77 44.00 -42.42
CA SER A 816 -11.55 44.07 -43.23
C SER A 816 -10.58 45.09 -42.64
N PHE A 817 -9.36 44.69 -42.30
CA PHE A 817 -8.23 45.61 -42.13
C PHE A 817 -7.08 45.20 -43.05
N GLU A 818 -6.99 45.86 -44.20
CA GLU A 818 -5.77 45.93 -44.99
C GLU A 818 -4.70 46.69 -44.18
N PHE A 819 -3.71 46.00 -43.65
CA PHE A 819 -2.47 46.65 -43.22
C PHE A 819 -1.63 46.96 -44.46
N LYS A 820 -1.77 48.20 -44.97
CA LYS A 820 -0.75 48.79 -45.83
C LYS A 820 0.52 49.01 -45.01
N MET A 821 1.61 48.36 -45.42
CA MET A 821 2.96 48.69 -44.96
C MET A 821 3.21 50.19 -45.09
N MET A 822 3.53 50.86 -43.98
CA MET A 822 4.32 52.08 -44.03
C MET A 822 5.74 51.74 -43.59
N ASP A 823 6.58 51.68 -44.62
CA ASP A 823 8.03 51.71 -44.58
C ASP A 823 8.48 53.01 -43.86
N VAL A 824 9.16 52.88 -42.73
CA VAL A 824 9.91 54.00 -42.12
C VAL A 824 11.25 53.46 -41.66
N ARG A 825 12.28 53.83 -42.43
CA ARG A 825 13.70 53.77 -42.09
C ARG A 825 14.02 54.58 -40.84
#